data_AF-A0AAD4GQW7-F1
#
_entry.id   AF-A0AAD4GQW7-F1
#
_cell.length_a   1.000
_cell.length_b   1.000
_cell.length_c   1.000
_cell.angle_alpha   90.00
_cell.angle_beta   90.00
_cell.angle_gamma   90.00
#
_symmetry.space_group_name_H-M   'P 1'
#
loop_
_entity.id
_entity.type
_entity.pdbx_description
1 polymer ?
#
loop_
_entity_poly.entity_id
_entity_poly.type
_entity_poly.pdbx_seq_one_letter_code
_entity_poly.pdbx_strand_id
1 'polypeptide(L)'
;MAINRALPSSASSSSPAKVRILIMRATLSSFALLAIACKADASEIRARAAESVTIPVPASSTTVDWFQTSPQSYQGPTATGVHPFLAQSNPAPFGQKTYTANEPLETNEPIKGAHGRNIFHHLGDLSPYFSPEDGFGVDEYPLPQGSNITQMHMIHRHGSRYPSSSEDLASWGSKISQAVASGNKFTGALSFLNDWSYGLGAEILVPQGRLELFESGVLNYYNYGQLLNTSSPHKLVVRTTTQDRMLKSAENFLAGFFGLDWTSKASLLAMVEGVGFNNSLIGTYSCPHATSYMASDALTKPTATWISIYLAERTSALRKLTGSYNWTVSDTHNAQTLCAYETVSYGYSSFCQLFTFAEFEGFGYVMDLMFASMVGFQNPAGRAQGIAWVEEFLARVEGHTLQTTATNANMTLDTNPETFPVDQKLYLDFSHDAGVVAALTAFGFRQFAQFLPPTGPPRNHQFQTSKIVPFAGRTNIEIIRAPQKVVARRSGKGERRDRVYVEGTGETSYVHFLQNQRTLPLHASFPECEYRDDGWCELDTFMAVQKKSLEKAKFECFIVRHGETEWSLNGRHTGTTDLPLTANGEKRMKATGKALVGNDRLIVPNKIAHVYVSPRHRAQRTFELLELGCRERLPWNEQRKPECEEPIRTEAHVEVTDAVREWDYGDYEGLTSKQIAELREKNGQGDWEIWRDGCPGGESPEDVICRLDALIAEIRAKYHGPCLDDKEPKGDILVVAHGHILRAFAMRWTKKPLYETTLILEAGGVGTLSYEHHNIHEPAVILGGAFVVPS
;
A
#
# COMPACT_ATOMS: atom_id res chain seq x y z
N MET A 1 50.35 -23.00 -41.78
CA MET A 1 51.18 -24.17 -41.45
C MET A 1 50.25 -25.32 -41.14
N ALA A 2 50.21 -26.31 -42.04
CA ALA A 2 49.30 -27.46 -41.97
C ALA A 2 49.89 -28.56 -41.09
N ILE A 3 49.06 -29.25 -40.30
CA ILE A 3 49.31 -30.66 -39.94
C ILE A 3 47.98 -31.43 -40.00
N ASN A 4 47.88 -32.25 -41.05
CA ASN A 4 47.02 -33.41 -41.20
C ASN A 4 47.42 -34.51 -40.21
N ARG A 5 46.43 -35.31 -39.77
CA ARG A 5 46.60 -36.78 -39.69
C ARG A 5 45.26 -37.49 -39.80
N ALA A 6 45.24 -38.49 -40.68
CA ALA A 6 44.09 -39.25 -41.13
C ALA A 6 44.07 -40.67 -40.51
N LEU A 7 42.86 -41.17 -40.23
CA LEU A 7 42.27 -42.50 -40.56
C LEU A 7 42.99 -43.82 -40.14
N PRO A 8 42.27 -44.94 -39.87
CA PRO A 8 41.39 -45.56 -40.88
C PRO A 8 40.07 -46.22 -40.43
N SER A 9 39.25 -46.38 -41.46
CA SER A 9 37.99 -47.12 -41.61
C SER A 9 38.15 -48.64 -41.60
N SER A 10 37.12 -49.35 -41.15
CA SER A 10 36.76 -50.68 -41.68
C SER A 10 35.25 -50.79 -41.85
N ALA A 11 34.81 -50.91 -43.10
CA ALA A 11 33.44 -51.22 -43.47
C ALA A 11 33.23 -52.75 -43.51
N SER A 12 32.05 -53.22 -43.12
CA SER A 12 31.47 -54.42 -43.76
C SER A 12 29.95 -54.33 -43.80
N SER A 13 29.42 -54.60 -44.98
CA SER A 13 28.03 -54.53 -45.41
C SER A 13 27.26 -55.82 -45.10
N SER A 14 26.02 -55.72 -44.61
CA SER A 14 25.02 -56.77 -44.81
C SER A 14 23.58 -56.21 -44.87
N SER A 15 22.77 -56.85 -45.71
CA SER A 15 21.50 -56.45 -46.33
C SER A 15 20.26 -56.29 -45.40
N PRO A 16 19.29 -55.40 -45.73
CA PRO A 16 18.12 -55.12 -44.90
C PRO A 16 16.93 -56.02 -45.28
N ALA A 17 16.90 -57.27 -44.80
CA ALA A 17 15.73 -58.13 -45.01
C ALA A 17 15.36 -59.05 -43.83
N LYS A 18 16.11 -59.02 -42.72
CA LYS A 18 15.84 -59.91 -41.55
C LYS A 18 15.57 -59.19 -40.22
N VAL A 19 15.52 -57.86 -40.20
CA VAL A 19 15.22 -57.07 -38.98
C VAL A 19 13.71 -56.77 -38.82
N ARG A 20 12.88 -57.08 -39.82
CA ARG A 20 11.43 -56.76 -39.80
C ARG A 20 10.52 -57.73 -39.05
N ILE A 21 11.04 -58.82 -38.45
CA ILE A 21 10.19 -59.82 -37.78
C ILE A 21 10.48 -59.94 -36.26
N LEU A 22 11.58 -59.36 -35.75
CA LEU A 22 11.86 -59.33 -34.31
C LEU A 22 11.40 -58.03 -33.61
N ILE A 23 11.10 -56.97 -34.37
CA ILE A 23 10.60 -55.68 -33.85
C ILE A 23 9.08 -55.70 -33.59
N MET A 24 8.35 -56.69 -34.10
CA MET A 24 6.88 -56.73 -34.02
C MET A 24 6.32 -57.51 -32.81
N ARG A 25 7.18 -58.01 -31.91
CA ARG A 25 6.77 -58.67 -30.65
C ARG A 25 7.28 -58.00 -29.37
N ALA A 26 8.13 -56.97 -29.47
CA ALA A 26 8.56 -56.15 -28.33
C ALA A 26 7.74 -54.85 -28.16
N THR A 27 6.84 -54.53 -29.10
CA THR A 27 6.05 -53.30 -29.12
C THR A 27 4.66 -53.40 -28.47
N LEU A 28 4.28 -54.58 -27.95
CA LEU A 28 3.00 -54.76 -27.22
C LEU A 28 3.14 -54.87 -25.69
N SER A 29 4.36 -54.88 -25.15
CA SER A 29 4.59 -54.88 -23.69
C SER A 29 5.12 -53.55 -23.14
N SER A 30 5.46 -52.59 -24.00
CA SER A 30 5.92 -51.25 -23.58
C SER A 30 4.80 -50.20 -23.46
N PHE A 31 3.59 -50.49 -23.96
CA PHE A 31 2.43 -49.58 -23.83
C PHE A 31 1.70 -49.69 -22.48
N ALA A 32 1.97 -50.73 -21.68
CA ALA A 32 1.40 -50.86 -20.33
C ALA A 32 2.28 -50.24 -19.23
N LEU A 33 3.57 -50.00 -19.49
CA LEU A 33 4.51 -49.38 -18.53
C LEU A 33 4.55 -47.84 -18.63
N LEU A 34 4.22 -47.25 -19.80
CA LEU A 34 4.13 -45.79 -19.92
C LEU A 34 2.85 -45.20 -19.27
N ALA A 35 1.77 -45.98 -19.20
CA ALA A 35 0.52 -45.53 -18.57
C ALA A 35 0.57 -45.52 -17.03
N ILE A 36 1.58 -46.17 -16.44
CA ILE A 36 1.86 -46.16 -14.99
C ILE A 36 2.88 -45.06 -14.64
N ALA A 37 3.79 -44.71 -15.56
CA ALA A 37 4.72 -43.58 -15.37
C ALA A 37 4.01 -42.21 -15.40
N CYS A 38 3.04 -41.99 -16.30
CA CYS A 38 2.33 -40.69 -16.37
C CYS A 38 1.31 -40.44 -15.25
N LYS A 39 1.02 -41.42 -14.39
CA LYS A 39 0.19 -41.22 -13.19
C LYS A 39 1.01 -40.93 -11.93
N ALA A 40 2.33 -41.14 -11.96
CA ALA A 40 3.21 -40.93 -10.81
C ALA A 40 3.67 -39.45 -10.67
N ASP A 41 3.76 -38.69 -11.77
CA ASP A 41 4.31 -37.32 -11.74
C ASP A 41 3.36 -36.27 -11.17
N ALA A 42 2.04 -36.40 -11.35
CA ALA A 42 1.07 -35.45 -10.78
C ALA A 42 0.94 -35.58 -9.24
N SER A 43 1.23 -36.77 -8.70
CA SER A 43 1.30 -36.99 -7.24
C SER A 43 2.65 -36.61 -6.63
N GLU A 44 3.75 -36.70 -7.39
CA GLU A 44 5.08 -36.29 -6.90
C GLU A 44 5.22 -34.78 -6.70
N ILE A 45 4.58 -33.96 -7.55
CA ILE A 45 4.54 -32.49 -7.37
C ILE A 45 3.85 -32.10 -6.06
N ARG A 46 2.86 -32.89 -5.61
CA ARG A 46 2.16 -32.69 -4.33
C ARG A 46 2.95 -33.23 -3.14
N ALA A 47 3.82 -34.23 -3.33
CA ALA A 47 4.62 -34.84 -2.28
C ALA A 47 5.92 -34.08 -1.99
N ARG A 48 6.57 -33.47 -2.99
CA ARG A 48 7.79 -32.66 -2.80
C ARG A 48 7.55 -31.32 -2.08
N ALA A 49 6.30 -30.90 -1.94
CA ALA A 49 5.92 -29.74 -1.12
C ALA A 49 5.94 -30.02 0.40
N ALA A 50 6.17 -31.28 0.83
CA ALA A 50 5.97 -31.71 2.21
C ALA A 50 7.23 -32.25 2.94
N GLU A 51 8.43 -32.22 2.34
CA GLU A 51 9.65 -32.67 3.04
C GLU A 51 10.38 -31.51 3.71
N SER A 52 10.11 -31.32 5.01
CA SER A 52 10.94 -30.50 5.88
C SER A 52 12.27 -31.20 6.15
N VAL A 53 13.35 -30.76 5.50
CA VAL A 53 14.72 -31.15 5.87
C VAL A 53 15.07 -30.49 7.19
N THR A 54 15.06 -31.25 8.29
CA THR A 54 15.53 -30.78 9.60
C THR A 54 17.05 -30.71 9.58
N ILE A 55 17.59 -29.50 9.37
CA ILE A 55 19.02 -29.22 9.52
C ILE A 55 19.34 -29.04 11.02
N PRO A 56 20.44 -29.61 11.55
CA PRO A 56 20.80 -29.44 12.96
C PRO A 56 21.04 -27.96 13.29
N VAL A 57 20.35 -27.45 14.31
CA VAL A 57 20.55 -26.09 14.83
C VAL A 57 21.92 -26.03 15.51
N PRO A 58 22.83 -25.11 15.12
CA PRO A 58 24.09 -24.92 15.84
C PRO A 58 23.82 -24.39 17.25
N ALA A 59 24.69 -24.75 18.19
CA ALA A 59 24.57 -24.41 19.61
C ALA A 59 24.28 -22.93 19.86
N SER A 60 23.43 -22.66 20.86
CA SER A 60 22.97 -21.32 21.25
C SER A 60 24.14 -20.38 21.56
N SER A 61 24.45 -19.52 20.60
CA SER A 61 25.06 -18.23 20.86
C SER A 61 24.10 -17.41 21.72
N THR A 62 24.59 -16.80 22.80
CA THR A 62 23.82 -15.86 23.62
C THR A 62 23.64 -14.49 22.95
N THR A 63 24.31 -14.25 21.81
CA THR A 63 24.11 -13.06 20.97
C THR A 63 23.13 -13.38 19.84
N VAL A 64 22.10 -12.55 19.69
CA VAL A 64 21.11 -12.64 18.61
C VAL A 64 21.80 -12.32 17.28
N ASP A 65 21.69 -13.20 16.29
CA ASP A 65 22.14 -12.92 14.92
C ASP A 65 21.00 -12.30 14.12
N TRP A 66 21.01 -10.97 13.99
CA TRP A 66 20.01 -10.21 13.24
C TRP A 66 20.07 -10.44 11.72
N PHE A 67 21.20 -10.92 11.21
CA PHE A 67 21.45 -11.07 9.77
C PHE A 67 21.41 -12.53 9.32
N GLN A 68 20.74 -13.38 10.10
CA GLN A 68 20.54 -14.78 9.79
C GLN A 68 19.59 -14.94 8.61
N THR A 69 20.14 -15.31 7.46
CA THR A 69 19.38 -15.58 6.22
C THR A 69 19.08 -17.06 6.01
N SER A 70 19.52 -17.95 6.91
CA SER A 70 19.27 -19.41 6.85
C SER A 70 19.20 -20.01 8.26
N PRO A 71 18.23 -20.89 8.57
CA PRO A 71 17.20 -21.44 7.69
C PRO A 71 16.02 -20.47 7.46
N GLN A 72 15.36 -20.54 6.29
CA GLN A 72 14.29 -19.63 5.88
C GLN A 72 12.88 -20.16 6.23
N SER A 73 12.41 -19.92 7.45
CA SER A 73 11.09 -20.40 7.91
C SER A 73 9.88 -19.77 7.18
N TYR A 74 10.06 -18.67 6.43
CA TYR A 74 9.00 -17.90 5.78
C TYR A 74 9.26 -17.64 4.28
N GLN A 75 9.89 -18.59 3.60
CA GLN A 75 10.31 -18.44 2.19
C GLN A 75 9.16 -18.51 1.16
N GLY A 76 7.97 -18.95 1.57
CA GLY A 76 6.85 -19.20 0.67
C GLY A 76 7.04 -20.44 -0.23
N PRO A 77 6.19 -20.64 -1.27
CA PRO A 77 6.36 -21.72 -2.23
C PRO A 77 7.66 -21.57 -3.05
N THR A 78 8.36 -22.69 -3.30
CA THR A 78 9.67 -22.70 -3.99
C THR A 78 9.76 -23.74 -5.11
N ALA A 79 8.61 -24.13 -5.69
CA ALA A 79 8.57 -25.14 -6.74
C ALA A 79 9.34 -24.69 -7.98
N THR A 80 10.30 -25.51 -8.42
CA THR A 80 11.08 -25.25 -9.64
C THR A 80 10.32 -25.73 -10.88
N GLY A 81 10.39 -24.93 -11.96
CA GLY A 81 9.81 -25.29 -13.26
C GLY A 81 10.73 -26.21 -14.07
N VAL A 82 10.25 -26.66 -15.23
CA VAL A 82 11.08 -27.42 -16.19
C VAL A 82 12.22 -26.56 -16.73
N HIS A 83 13.40 -27.16 -16.92
CA HIS A 83 14.56 -26.43 -17.41
C HIS A 83 14.36 -25.97 -18.87
N PRO A 84 14.45 -24.66 -19.18
CA PRO A 84 14.21 -24.12 -20.53
C PRO A 84 15.29 -24.43 -21.56
N PHE A 85 16.48 -24.84 -21.13
CA PHE A 85 17.65 -24.99 -22.00
C PHE A 85 17.93 -26.43 -22.46
N LEU A 86 17.06 -27.39 -22.16
CA LEU A 86 17.16 -28.72 -22.75
C LEU A 86 16.42 -28.71 -24.09
N ALA A 87 17.05 -29.19 -25.16
CA ALA A 87 16.42 -29.32 -26.49
C ALA A 87 15.13 -30.17 -26.49
N GLN A 88 14.87 -30.91 -25.41
CA GLN A 88 13.68 -31.73 -25.19
C GLN A 88 12.49 -30.94 -24.62
N SER A 89 12.73 -29.78 -23.99
CA SER A 89 11.73 -28.97 -23.29
C SER A 89 11.64 -27.53 -23.79
N ASN A 90 12.48 -27.12 -24.76
CA ASN A 90 12.43 -25.81 -25.38
C ASN A 90 11.56 -25.84 -26.66
N PRO A 91 10.31 -25.32 -26.62
CA PRO A 91 9.42 -25.31 -27.77
C PRO A 91 9.71 -24.17 -28.76
N ALA A 92 10.72 -23.31 -28.51
CA ALA A 92 11.00 -22.18 -29.37
C ALA A 92 11.42 -22.66 -30.77
N PRO A 93 10.76 -22.20 -31.84
CA PRO A 93 11.12 -22.56 -33.20
C PRO A 93 12.35 -21.74 -33.60
N PHE A 94 13.55 -22.16 -33.19
CA PHE A 94 14.83 -21.55 -33.61
C PHE A 94 15.15 -21.72 -35.11
N GLY A 95 14.13 -21.84 -35.97
CA GLY A 95 14.20 -22.15 -37.39
C GLY A 95 14.80 -21.04 -38.26
N GLN A 96 15.01 -19.83 -37.72
CA GLN A 96 15.88 -18.83 -38.33
C GLN A 96 16.96 -18.43 -37.32
N LYS A 97 18.22 -18.64 -37.70
CA LYS A 97 19.38 -18.22 -36.90
C LYS A 97 19.42 -16.69 -36.86
N THR A 98 19.04 -16.09 -35.75
CA THR A 98 19.36 -14.69 -35.46
C THR A 98 20.74 -14.64 -34.77
N TYR A 99 21.60 -13.72 -35.23
CA TYR A 99 23.00 -13.60 -34.75
C TYR A 99 23.16 -12.58 -33.60
N THR A 100 22.05 -12.03 -33.11
CA THR A 100 21.97 -11.07 -32.00
C THR A 100 21.35 -11.77 -30.78
N ALA A 101 21.96 -11.59 -29.60
CA ALA A 101 21.39 -12.06 -28.34
C ALA A 101 20.08 -11.29 -28.06
N ASN A 102 19.06 -12.01 -27.56
CA ASN A 102 17.73 -11.48 -27.35
C ASN A 102 17.63 -10.69 -26.02
N GLU A 103 17.06 -9.47 -26.03
CA GLU A 103 16.84 -8.67 -24.81
C GLU A 103 15.47 -7.94 -24.82
N PRO A 104 14.50 -8.35 -23.98
CA PRO A 104 14.00 -9.71 -23.87
C PRO A 104 12.97 -10.02 -24.99
N LEU A 105 13.36 -11.01 -25.80
CA LEU A 105 12.55 -12.12 -26.34
C LEU A 105 11.46 -11.82 -27.40
N GLU A 106 11.73 -12.30 -28.62
CA GLU A 106 10.92 -12.10 -29.81
C GLU A 106 9.52 -12.75 -29.73
N THR A 107 8.52 -12.04 -30.25
CA THR A 107 7.28 -12.66 -30.75
C THR A 107 7.57 -13.34 -32.09
N ASN A 108 7.18 -14.60 -32.27
CA ASN A 108 7.39 -15.32 -33.54
C ASN A 108 6.83 -14.63 -34.78
N GLU A 109 5.83 -13.75 -34.60
CA GLU A 109 5.16 -13.02 -35.66
C GLU A 109 5.02 -11.54 -35.24
N PRO A 110 5.07 -10.58 -36.19
CA PRO A 110 4.76 -9.20 -35.89
C PRO A 110 3.37 -9.05 -35.27
N ILE A 111 3.30 -8.50 -34.05
CA ILE A 111 2.02 -8.28 -33.38
C ILE A 111 1.18 -7.27 -34.17
N LYS A 112 -0.05 -7.68 -34.52
CA LYS A 112 -0.99 -6.85 -35.27
C LYS A 112 -1.25 -5.53 -34.53
N GLY A 113 -0.96 -4.42 -35.22
CA GLY A 113 -1.14 -3.06 -34.70
C GLY A 113 0.01 -2.51 -33.86
N ALA A 114 1.12 -3.25 -33.70
CA ALA A 114 2.26 -2.79 -32.91
C ALA A 114 3.03 -1.63 -33.57
N HIS A 115 3.20 -1.63 -34.89
CA HIS A 115 3.90 -0.58 -35.64
C HIS A 115 5.29 -0.21 -35.06
N GLY A 116 6.07 -1.21 -34.64
CA GLY A 116 7.39 -1.02 -34.03
C GLY A 116 7.38 -0.78 -32.51
N ARG A 117 6.22 -0.78 -31.87
CA ARG A 117 6.08 -0.69 -30.41
C ARG A 117 6.22 -2.05 -29.73
N ASN A 118 6.76 -2.07 -28.52
CA ASN A 118 7.02 -3.29 -27.76
C ASN A 118 5.82 -3.67 -26.87
N ILE A 119 5.24 -4.87 -27.07
CA ILE A 119 4.14 -5.37 -26.22
C ILE A 119 4.56 -5.63 -24.78
N PHE A 120 5.85 -5.90 -24.53
CA PHE A 120 6.37 -6.16 -23.19
C PHE A 120 6.35 -4.92 -22.30
N HIS A 121 6.12 -3.73 -22.86
CA HIS A 121 5.87 -2.50 -22.08
C HIS A 121 4.40 -2.33 -21.68
N HIS A 122 3.53 -3.26 -22.08
CA HIS A 122 2.09 -3.27 -21.82
C HIS A 122 1.63 -4.51 -21.04
N LEU A 123 2.54 -5.21 -20.37
CA LEU A 123 2.22 -6.36 -19.51
C LEU A 123 1.93 -5.95 -18.06
N GLY A 124 1.69 -4.65 -17.82
CA GLY A 124 1.47 -4.12 -16.48
C GLY A 124 2.68 -4.36 -15.58
N ASP A 125 2.46 -4.78 -14.34
CA ASP A 125 3.54 -5.16 -13.44
C ASP A 125 4.33 -6.39 -13.94
N LEU A 126 3.76 -7.25 -14.79
CA LEU A 126 4.47 -8.41 -15.36
C LEU A 126 5.44 -8.04 -16.51
N SER A 127 5.58 -6.75 -16.81
CA SER A 127 6.56 -6.26 -17.79
C SER A 127 7.98 -6.55 -17.29
N PRO A 128 8.89 -7.12 -18.10
CA PRO A 128 10.32 -7.11 -17.82
C PRO A 128 10.82 -5.69 -17.59
N TYR A 129 11.96 -5.53 -16.92
CA TYR A 129 12.46 -4.18 -16.64
C TYR A 129 12.72 -3.39 -17.93
N PHE A 130 12.23 -2.15 -17.97
CA PHE A 130 12.61 -1.15 -18.97
C PHE A 130 12.59 0.24 -18.34
N SER A 131 13.31 1.19 -18.96
CA SER A 131 13.22 2.61 -18.59
C SER A 131 12.28 3.32 -19.57
N PRO A 132 11.17 3.91 -19.12
CA PRO A 132 10.19 4.50 -20.03
C PRO A 132 10.76 5.72 -20.76
N GLU A 133 10.78 5.69 -22.10
CA GLU A 133 11.37 6.76 -22.91
C GLU A 133 10.68 8.11 -22.73
N ASP A 134 9.37 8.11 -22.48
CA ASP A 134 8.56 9.31 -22.31
C ASP A 134 8.58 9.89 -20.88
N GLY A 135 9.19 9.19 -19.93
CA GLY A 135 9.36 9.64 -18.54
C GLY A 135 8.05 10.02 -17.85
N PHE A 136 8.11 11.01 -16.97
CA PHE A 136 6.97 11.51 -16.19
C PHE A 136 6.69 13.01 -16.39
N GLY A 137 7.06 13.54 -17.56
CA GLY A 137 6.71 14.91 -17.97
C GLY A 137 7.69 16.01 -17.55
N VAL A 138 8.94 15.66 -17.21
CA VAL A 138 10.06 16.59 -16.98
C VAL A 138 11.30 16.14 -17.76
N ASP A 139 12.25 17.06 -17.92
CA ASP A 139 13.50 16.81 -18.63
C ASP A 139 14.54 16.15 -17.70
N GLU A 140 15.36 15.28 -18.25
CA GLU A 140 16.45 14.62 -17.52
C GLU A 140 17.73 15.47 -17.61
N TYR A 141 18.29 15.85 -16.46
CA TYR A 141 19.52 16.67 -16.40
C TYR A 141 20.65 15.97 -15.63
N PRO A 142 21.92 16.17 -16.05
CA PRO A 142 23.05 15.75 -15.23
C PRO A 142 23.13 16.59 -13.94
N LEU A 143 23.84 16.06 -12.94
CA LEU A 143 24.17 16.82 -11.73
C LEU A 143 24.97 18.09 -12.11
N PRO A 144 24.59 19.27 -11.61
CA PRO A 144 25.37 20.49 -11.77
C PRO A 144 26.80 20.36 -11.23
N GLN A 145 27.75 21.04 -11.86
CA GLN A 145 29.15 21.01 -11.45
C GLN A 145 29.35 21.49 -10.01
N GLY A 146 29.91 20.64 -9.15
CA GLY A 146 30.14 20.93 -7.74
C GLY A 146 29.00 20.50 -6.81
N SER A 147 27.85 20.10 -7.37
CA SER A 147 26.81 19.40 -6.61
C SER A 147 27.18 17.93 -6.42
N ASN A 148 26.87 17.38 -5.25
CA ASN A 148 27.11 15.98 -4.93
C ASN A 148 25.87 15.34 -4.31
N ILE A 149 25.64 14.07 -4.61
CA ILE A 149 24.69 13.24 -3.87
C ILE A 149 25.31 12.95 -2.50
N THR A 150 24.58 13.19 -1.42
CA THR A 150 25.03 12.97 -0.04
C THR A 150 24.40 11.73 0.58
N GLN A 151 23.19 11.37 0.15
CA GLN A 151 22.51 10.12 0.49
C GLN A 151 21.76 9.57 -0.73
N MET A 152 21.64 8.25 -0.83
CA MET A 152 20.76 7.57 -1.78
C MET A 152 19.94 6.50 -1.05
N HIS A 153 18.63 6.54 -1.23
CA HIS A 153 17.68 5.57 -0.69
C HIS A 153 16.96 4.84 -1.82
N MET A 154 16.94 3.52 -1.77
CA MET A 154 16.35 2.68 -2.80
C MET A 154 15.29 1.76 -2.20
N ILE A 155 14.12 1.69 -2.84
CA ILE A 155 13.17 0.59 -2.68
C ILE A 155 13.03 -0.13 -4.03
N HIS A 156 13.36 -1.43 -4.05
CA HIS A 156 13.56 -2.19 -5.27
C HIS A 156 12.67 -3.44 -5.30
N ARG A 157 11.89 -3.63 -6.36
CA ARG A 157 11.09 -4.83 -6.59
C ARG A 157 11.97 -6.04 -6.93
N HIS A 158 11.54 -7.25 -6.59
CA HIS A 158 12.16 -8.44 -7.17
C HIS A 158 12.17 -8.45 -8.70
N GLY A 159 13.09 -9.24 -9.28
CA GLY A 159 13.16 -9.46 -10.73
C GLY A 159 12.05 -10.38 -11.25
N SER A 160 12.11 -10.67 -12.55
CA SER A 160 11.20 -11.61 -13.21
C SER A 160 11.15 -12.96 -12.49
N ARG A 161 9.95 -13.52 -12.37
CA ARG A 161 9.67 -14.74 -11.60
C ARG A 161 8.68 -15.66 -12.30
N TYR A 162 8.56 -16.87 -11.79
CA TYR A 162 7.44 -17.75 -12.11
C TYR A 162 6.11 -17.21 -11.55
N PRO A 163 4.95 -17.69 -12.05
CA PRO A 163 3.63 -17.32 -11.55
C PRO A 163 3.47 -17.50 -10.04
N SER A 164 2.59 -16.71 -9.44
CA SER A 164 2.19 -16.98 -8.06
C SER A 164 1.30 -18.22 -8.00
N SER A 165 1.38 -18.97 -6.91
CA SER A 165 0.47 -20.09 -6.65
C SER A 165 -0.99 -19.64 -6.55
N SER A 166 -1.23 -18.36 -6.23
CA SER A 166 -2.55 -17.76 -6.13
C SER A 166 -3.23 -17.52 -7.49
N GLU A 167 -2.46 -17.50 -8.59
CA GLU A 167 -2.98 -17.22 -9.95
C GLU A 167 -3.60 -18.46 -10.63
N ASP A 168 -3.45 -19.66 -10.03
CA ASP A 168 -4.04 -20.94 -10.46
C ASP A 168 -3.78 -21.36 -11.93
N LEU A 169 -2.71 -20.83 -12.55
CA LEU A 169 -2.37 -21.14 -13.96
C LEU A 169 -2.01 -22.62 -14.19
N ALA A 170 -1.43 -23.29 -13.19
CA ALA A 170 -1.09 -24.71 -13.28
C ALA A 170 -2.35 -25.61 -13.34
N SER A 171 -3.39 -25.25 -12.60
CA SER A 171 -4.71 -25.90 -12.64
C SER A 171 -5.39 -25.67 -13.99
N TRP A 172 -5.31 -24.44 -14.52
CA TRP A 172 -5.77 -24.15 -15.87
C TRP A 172 -5.05 -24.98 -16.92
N GLY A 173 -3.71 -25.06 -16.86
CA GLY A 173 -2.92 -25.90 -17.75
C GLY A 173 -3.32 -27.38 -17.69
N SER A 174 -3.60 -27.88 -16.48
CA SER A 174 -4.10 -29.25 -16.28
C SER A 174 -5.45 -29.49 -16.95
N LYS A 175 -6.36 -28.51 -16.95
CA LYS A 175 -7.67 -28.61 -17.64
C LYS A 175 -7.49 -28.71 -19.16
N ILE A 176 -6.55 -27.96 -19.74
CA ILE A 176 -6.23 -28.04 -21.17
C ILE A 176 -5.72 -29.44 -21.52
N SER A 177 -4.73 -29.96 -20.79
CA SER A 177 -4.18 -31.30 -21.02
C SER A 177 -5.24 -32.40 -20.88
N GLN A 178 -6.13 -32.29 -19.89
CA GLN A 178 -7.25 -33.22 -19.72
C GLN A 178 -8.25 -33.17 -20.87
N ALA A 179 -8.53 -31.98 -21.40
CA ALA A 179 -9.43 -31.82 -22.54
C ALA A 179 -8.87 -32.51 -23.78
N VAL A 180 -7.57 -32.31 -24.08
CA VAL A 180 -6.87 -32.98 -25.19
C VAL A 180 -6.89 -34.50 -24.99
N ALA A 181 -6.55 -34.98 -23.80
CA ALA A 181 -6.57 -36.41 -23.47
C ALA A 181 -7.98 -37.03 -23.61
N SER A 182 -9.04 -36.25 -23.38
CA SER A 182 -10.44 -36.66 -23.55
C SER A 182 -10.93 -36.60 -25.00
N GLY A 183 -10.05 -36.30 -25.96
CA GLY A 183 -10.36 -36.27 -27.40
C GLY A 183 -10.71 -34.89 -27.95
N ASN A 184 -10.60 -33.81 -27.16
CA ASN A 184 -10.73 -32.45 -27.70
C ASN A 184 -9.60 -32.14 -28.69
N LYS A 185 -9.89 -31.37 -29.73
CA LYS A 185 -8.88 -30.87 -30.66
C LYS A 185 -8.98 -29.36 -30.82
N PHE A 186 -7.91 -28.66 -30.46
CA PHE A 186 -7.76 -27.25 -30.75
C PHE A 186 -7.30 -27.05 -32.20
N THR A 187 -7.75 -25.98 -32.85
CA THR A 187 -7.51 -25.72 -34.27
C THR A 187 -7.02 -24.30 -34.51
N GLY A 188 -6.58 -23.99 -35.74
CA GLY A 188 -6.14 -22.64 -36.12
C GLY A 188 -5.02 -22.14 -35.20
N ALA A 189 -5.14 -20.90 -34.73
CA ALA A 189 -4.15 -20.28 -33.84
C ALA A 189 -3.98 -20.99 -32.49
N LEU A 190 -4.92 -21.84 -32.07
CA LEU A 190 -4.85 -22.61 -30.83
C LEU A 190 -4.31 -24.04 -31.03
N SER A 191 -3.92 -24.44 -32.25
CA SER A 191 -3.49 -25.81 -32.53
C SER A 191 -2.28 -26.26 -31.71
N PHE A 192 -1.43 -25.33 -31.27
CA PHE A 192 -0.30 -25.62 -30.40
C PHE A 192 -0.72 -26.19 -29.04
N LEU A 193 -1.95 -25.91 -28.57
CA LEU A 193 -2.47 -26.43 -27.31
C LEU A 193 -2.64 -27.96 -27.31
N ASN A 194 -2.66 -28.60 -28.49
CA ASN A 194 -2.74 -30.06 -28.57
C ASN A 194 -1.45 -30.75 -28.10
N ASP A 195 -0.31 -30.06 -28.21
CA ASP A 195 1.02 -30.57 -27.83
C ASP A 195 1.64 -29.79 -26.66
N TRP A 196 0.98 -28.71 -26.22
CA TRP A 196 1.43 -27.85 -25.12
C TRP A 196 1.19 -28.50 -23.76
N SER A 197 2.12 -28.28 -22.84
CA SER A 197 1.99 -28.66 -21.44
C SER A 197 2.51 -27.54 -20.54
N TYR A 198 1.88 -27.36 -19.37
CA TYR A 198 2.31 -26.39 -18.38
C TYR A 198 3.60 -26.88 -17.69
N GLY A 199 4.68 -26.11 -17.79
CA GLY A 199 5.98 -26.45 -17.20
C GLY A 199 6.56 -25.39 -16.26
N LEU A 200 5.82 -24.31 -15.96
CA LEU A 200 6.35 -23.22 -15.13
C LEU A 200 6.44 -23.64 -13.66
N GLY A 201 7.41 -23.07 -12.94
CA GLY A 201 7.53 -23.24 -11.49
C GLY A 201 6.52 -22.37 -10.73
N ALA A 202 6.81 -22.07 -9.47
CA ALA A 202 6.01 -21.16 -8.65
C ALA A 202 6.89 -20.17 -7.87
N GLU A 203 6.50 -18.90 -7.91
CA GLU A 203 7.00 -17.77 -7.08
C GLU A 203 8.46 -17.35 -7.23
N ILE A 204 9.39 -18.28 -7.51
CA ILE A 204 10.85 -18.02 -7.50
C ILE A 204 11.32 -17.27 -8.75
N LEU A 205 12.47 -16.60 -8.63
CA LEU A 205 13.12 -15.89 -9.74
C LEU A 205 13.50 -16.82 -10.89
N VAL A 206 13.20 -16.38 -12.11
CA VAL A 206 13.70 -17.01 -13.35
C VAL A 206 15.09 -16.46 -13.70
N PRO A 207 15.85 -17.09 -14.62
CA PRO A 207 17.18 -16.60 -15.00
C PRO A 207 17.18 -15.13 -15.46
N GLN A 208 16.17 -14.71 -16.23
CA GLN A 208 16.00 -13.31 -16.63
C GLN A 208 15.90 -12.39 -15.41
N GLY A 209 15.14 -12.76 -14.39
CA GLY A 209 14.99 -11.95 -13.18
C GLY A 209 16.28 -11.81 -12.37
N ARG A 210 17.15 -12.83 -12.40
CA ARG A 210 18.48 -12.75 -11.78
C ARG A 210 19.40 -11.81 -12.55
N LEU A 211 19.35 -11.85 -13.88
CA LEU A 211 20.10 -10.93 -14.76
C LEU A 211 19.66 -9.48 -14.53
N GLU A 212 18.35 -9.21 -14.56
CA GLU A 212 17.78 -7.86 -14.35
C GLU A 212 18.30 -7.21 -13.05
N LEU A 213 18.41 -8.01 -11.98
CA LEU A 213 18.88 -7.53 -10.69
C LEU A 213 20.39 -7.37 -10.62
N PHE A 214 21.14 -8.28 -11.25
CA PHE A 214 22.58 -8.15 -11.37
C PHE A 214 22.96 -6.87 -12.14
N GLU A 215 22.30 -6.62 -13.27
CA GLU A 215 22.47 -5.39 -14.06
C GLU A 215 22.07 -4.14 -13.27
N SER A 216 20.97 -4.19 -12.53
CA SER A 216 20.57 -3.11 -11.61
C SER A 216 21.66 -2.84 -10.56
N GLY A 217 22.27 -3.89 -10.01
CA GLY A 217 23.41 -3.79 -9.08
C GLY A 217 24.61 -3.09 -9.70
N VAL A 218 25.00 -3.50 -10.92
CA VAL A 218 26.12 -2.88 -11.67
C VAL A 218 25.82 -1.40 -11.96
N LEU A 219 24.62 -1.08 -12.42
CA LEU A 219 24.20 0.29 -12.70
C LEU A 219 24.26 1.18 -11.45
N ASN A 220 23.73 0.69 -10.32
CA ASN A 220 23.76 1.42 -9.07
C ASN A 220 25.18 1.58 -8.52
N TYR A 221 26.08 0.62 -8.78
CA TYR A 221 27.50 0.77 -8.45
C TYR A 221 28.13 1.94 -9.22
N TYR A 222 27.84 2.06 -10.53
CA TYR A 222 28.35 3.19 -11.32
C TYR A 222 27.77 4.54 -10.87
N ASN A 223 26.51 4.59 -10.49
CA ASN A 223 25.85 5.85 -10.13
C ASN A 223 26.16 6.29 -8.69
N TYR A 224 26.27 5.34 -7.75
CA TYR A 224 26.25 5.60 -6.31
C TYR A 224 27.38 4.95 -5.52
N GLY A 225 28.27 4.18 -6.16
CA GLY A 225 29.38 3.50 -5.50
C GLY A 225 30.29 4.45 -4.70
N GLN A 226 30.42 5.72 -5.11
CA GLN A 226 31.18 6.73 -4.37
C GLN A 226 30.62 7.06 -2.98
N LEU A 227 29.37 6.71 -2.67
CA LEU A 227 28.76 6.95 -1.36
C LEU A 227 29.22 5.95 -0.29
N LEU A 228 29.82 4.83 -0.70
CA LEU A 228 30.30 3.81 0.22
C LEU A 228 31.42 4.36 1.11
N ASN A 229 31.22 4.28 2.43
CA ASN A 229 32.29 4.53 3.38
C ASN A 229 33.13 3.27 3.57
N THR A 230 34.17 3.11 2.75
CA THR A 230 35.10 1.97 2.85
C THR A 230 35.93 1.94 4.14
N SER A 231 35.91 3.03 4.92
CA SER A 231 36.59 3.12 6.22
C SER A 231 35.66 2.78 7.40
N SER A 232 34.38 2.46 7.15
CA SER A 232 33.44 2.06 8.19
C SER A 232 33.87 0.72 8.82
N PRO A 233 33.84 0.58 10.16
CA PRO A 233 34.09 -0.68 10.83
C PRO A 233 32.93 -1.69 10.68
N HIS A 234 31.77 -1.24 10.19
CA HIS A 234 30.58 -2.06 10.00
C HIS A 234 30.26 -2.26 8.52
N LYS A 235 29.73 -3.44 8.18
CA LYS A 235 29.24 -3.74 6.82
C LYS A 235 28.01 -2.89 6.50
N LEU A 236 27.79 -2.62 5.22
CA LEU A 236 26.57 -1.99 4.74
C LEU A 236 25.35 -2.83 5.16
N VAL A 237 24.34 -2.22 5.79
CA VAL A 237 23.09 -2.92 6.09
C VAL A 237 22.13 -2.76 4.92
N VAL A 238 21.66 -3.89 4.41
CA VAL A 238 20.71 -4.02 3.31
C VAL A 238 19.49 -4.76 3.85
N ARG A 239 18.27 -4.34 3.51
CA ARG A 239 17.05 -4.99 4.02
C ARG A 239 16.25 -5.64 2.89
N THR A 240 15.58 -6.74 3.21
CA THR A 240 14.69 -7.47 2.30
C THR A 240 13.61 -8.17 3.11
N THR A 241 12.59 -8.72 2.46
CA THR A 241 11.64 -9.62 3.12
C THR A 241 12.10 -11.09 3.03
N THR A 242 11.48 -11.97 3.82
CA THR A 242 11.87 -13.38 3.96
C THR A 242 11.51 -14.31 2.80
N GLN A 243 10.71 -13.88 1.82
CA GLN A 243 10.38 -14.74 0.68
C GLN A 243 11.61 -15.07 -0.17
N ASP A 244 11.66 -16.28 -0.74
CA ASP A 244 12.85 -16.74 -1.49
C ASP A 244 13.20 -15.77 -2.62
N ARG A 245 12.21 -15.38 -3.44
CA ARG A 245 12.44 -14.43 -4.54
C ARG A 245 13.01 -13.10 -4.07
N MET A 246 12.68 -12.66 -2.85
CA MET A 246 13.12 -11.38 -2.30
C MET A 246 14.56 -11.49 -1.80
N LEU A 247 14.87 -12.53 -1.03
CA LEU A 247 16.25 -12.86 -0.63
C LEU A 247 17.15 -13.00 -1.85
N LYS A 248 16.75 -13.82 -2.82
CA LYS A 248 17.52 -14.00 -4.07
C LYS A 248 17.61 -12.71 -4.86
N SER A 249 16.65 -11.80 -4.73
CA SER A 249 16.75 -10.52 -5.42
C SER A 249 17.86 -9.65 -4.86
N ALA A 250 17.90 -9.51 -3.54
CA ALA A 250 18.95 -8.79 -2.84
C ALA A 250 20.33 -9.41 -3.10
N GLU A 251 20.45 -10.74 -3.07
CA GLU A 251 21.70 -11.45 -3.36
C GLU A 251 22.22 -11.18 -4.78
N ASN A 252 21.37 -11.24 -5.81
CA ASN A 252 21.80 -11.01 -7.20
C ASN A 252 22.17 -9.54 -7.44
N PHE A 253 21.43 -8.61 -6.83
CA PHE A 253 21.81 -7.19 -6.86
C PHE A 253 23.16 -6.95 -6.20
N LEU A 254 23.38 -7.49 -4.99
CA LEU A 254 24.63 -7.33 -4.25
C LEU A 254 25.81 -8.00 -4.97
N ALA A 255 25.56 -9.12 -5.65
CA ALA A 255 26.55 -9.74 -6.53
C ALA A 255 26.94 -8.84 -7.71
N GLY A 256 25.98 -8.14 -8.31
CA GLY A 256 26.27 -7.15 -9.35
C GLY A 256 26.99 -5.90 -8.84
N PHE A 257 26.64 -5.46 -7.63
CA PHE A 257 27.18 -4.24 -7.03
C PHE A 257 28.58 -4.41 -6.42
N PHE A 258 28.83 -5.51 -5.71
CA PHE A 258 30.09 -5.77 -4.98
C PHE A 258 30.92 -6.93 -5.55
N GLY A 259 30.34 -7.79 -6.38
CA GLY A 259 30.93 -9.09 -6.74
C GLY A 259 30.38 -10.24 -5.89
N LEU A 260 30.76 -11.48 -6.21
CA LEU A 260 30.25 -12.69 -5.55
C LEU A 260 30.64 -12.80 -4.06
N ASP A 261 31.65 -12.06 -3.63
CA ASP A 261 32.12 -11.95 -2.24
C ASP A 261 31.46 -10.79 -1.46
N TRP A 262 30.28 -10.32 -1.93
CA TRP A 262 29.51 -9.23 -1.32
C TRP A 262 29.23 -9.42 0.18
N THR A 263 29.16 -10.68 0.67
CA THR A 263 28.94 -11.00 2.09
C THR A 263 30.06 -10.47 2.99
N SER A 264 31.24 -10.14 2.43
CA SER A 264 32.32 -9.46 3.16
C SER A 264 32.07 -7.95 3.33
N LYS A 265 31.19 -7.36 2.51
CA LYS A 265 30.95 -5.91 2.40
C LYS A 265 29.57 -5.48 2.91
N ALA A 266 28.57 -6.35 2.83
CA ALA A 266 27.20 -6.06 3.23
C ALA A 266 26.62 -7.18 4.13
N SER A 267 25.71 -6.78 5.00
CA SER A 267 24.86 -7.65 5.82
C SER A 267 23.41 -7.51 5.34
N LEU A 268 22.71 -8.64 5.22
CA LEU A 268 21.33 -8.67 4.72
C LEU A 268 20.36 -8.98 5.87
N LEU A 269 19.50 -8.02 6.19
CA LEU A 269 18.44 -8.13 7.20
C LEU A 269 17.15 -8.61 6.52
N ALA A 270 16.71 -9.82 6.86
CA ALA A 270 15.48 -10.40 6.34
C ALA A 270 14.30 -10.17 7.30
N MET A 271 13.39 -9.28 6.92
CA MET A 271 12.19 -8.96 7.69
C MET A 271 11.08 -9.97 7.40
N VAL A 272 10.48 -10.51 8.46
CA VAL A 272 9.46 -11.57 8.34
C VAL A 272 8.27 -11.08 7.53
N GLU A 273 7.93 -11.83 6.50
CA GLU A 273 6.75 -11.62 5.69
C GLU A 273 5.66 -12.60 6.10
N GLY A 274 4.71 -12.13 6.89
CA GLY A 274 3.61 -12.94 7.40
C GLY A 274 2.58 -12.11 8.16
N VAL A 275 1.38 -12.66 8.29
CA VAL A 275 0.29 -12.02 9.05
C VAL A 275 0.70 -11.82 10.50
N GLY A 276 0.50 -10.61 11.02
CA GLY A 276 0.82 -10.25 12.41
C GLY A 276 2.28 -9.86 12.66
N PHE A 277 3.13 -9.83 11.63
CA PHE A 277 4.49 -9.30 11.75
C PHE A 277 4.57 -7.87 11.18
N ASN A 278 5.14 -6.96 11.95
CA ASN A 278 5.43 -5.60 11.51
C ASN A 278 6.56 -5.62 10.48
N ASN A 279 6.25 -5.14 9.27
CA ASN A 279 7.18 -5.10 8.15
C ASN A 279 6.92 -3.87 7.28
N SER A 280 7.82 -2.89 7.31
CA SER A 280 7.72 -1.66 6.52
C SER A 280 7.88 -1.90 5.02
N LEU A 281 8.54 -2.99 4.61
CA LEU A 281 8.72 -3.35 3.20
C LEU A 281 7.46 -3.99 2.59
N ILE A 282 6.48 -4.40 3.40
CA ILE A 282 5.20 -4.92 2.93
C ILE A 282 4.10 -4.77 4.00
N GLY A 283 3.46 -3.60 4.06
CA GLY A 283 2.52 -3.28 5.15
C GLY A 283 1.15 -3.94 5.10
N THR A 284 0.83 -4.62 4.00
CA THR A 284 -0.44 -5.30 3.80
C THR A 284 -0.76 -6.31 4.91
N TYR A 285 0.21 -7.16 5.29
CA TYR A 285 0.00 -8.24 6.27
C TYR A 285 -0.09 -7.77 7.73
N SER A 286 0.39 -6.57 8.00
CA SER A 286 0.27 -5.88 9.30
C SER A 286 -1.00 -5.02 9.40
N CYS A 287 -1.73 -4.81 8.30
CA CYS A 287 -2.94 -4.00 8.26
C CYS A 287 -4.18 -4.87 8.01
N PRO A 288 -5.00 -5.18 9.04
CA PRO A 288 -6.18 -6.05 8.89
C PRO A 288 -7.19 -5.54 7.85
N HIS A 289 -7.38 -4.23 7.76
CA HIS A 289 -8.25 -3.62 6.77
C HIS A 289 -7.72 -3.76 5.35
N ALA A 290 -6.42 -3.55 5.11
CA ALA A 290 -5.82 -3.82 3.81
C ALA A 290 -5.93 -5.31 3.42
N THR A 291 -5.64 -6.22 4.36
CA THR A 291 -5.74 -7.67 4.13
C THR A 291 -7.17 -8.09 3.79
N SER A 292 -8.17 -7.61 4.53
CA SER A 292 -9.59 -7.89 4.23
C SER A 292 -10.05 -7.25 2.93
N TYR A 293 -9.56 -6.05 2.60
CA TYR A 293 -9.86 -5.38 1.33
C TYR A 293 -9.35 -6.17 0.12
N MET A 294 -8.15 -6.77 0.21
CA MET A 294 -7.64 -7.66 -0.84
C MET A 294 -8.53 -8.86 -1.12
N ALA A 295 -9.21 -9.37 -0.09
CA ALA A 295 -10.16 -10.49 -0.23
C ALA A 295 -11.56 -10.02 -0.68
N SER A 296 -11.78 -8.72 -0.87
CA SER A 296 -13.09 -8.16 -1.15
C SER A 296 -13.37 -8.03 -2.65
N ASP A 297 -14.66 -7.94 -2.96
CA ASP A 297 -15.17 -7.63 -4.30
C ASP A 297 -14.68 -6.27 -4.85
N ALA A 298 -14.22 -5.37 -3.98
CA ALA A 298 -13.74 -4.05 -4.40
C ALA A 298 -12.45 -4.12 -5.23
N LEU A 299 -11.65 -5.18 -5.07
CA LEU A 299 -10.47 -5.43 -5.90
C LEU A 299 -10.82 -6.22 -7.18
N THR A 300 -11.68 -7.23 -7.05
CA THR A 300 -11.92 -8.21 -8.12
C THR A 300 -13.00 -7.79 -9.13
N LYS A 301 -14.04 -7.06 -8.70
CA LYS A 301 -15.12 -6.62 -9.61
C LYS A 301 -14.64 -5.65 -10.69
N PRO A 302 -13.82 -4.61 -10.38
CA PRO A 302 -13.37 -3.66 -11.39
C PRO A 302 -12.54 -4.33 -12.49
N THR A 303 -11.59 -5.18 -12.10
CA THR A 303 -10.72 -5.92 -13.03
C THR A 303 -11.53 -6.91 -13.86
N ALA A 304 -12.42 -7.69 -13.24
CA ALA A 304 -13.29 -8.63 -13.95
C ALA A 304 -14.24 -7.92 -14.95
N THR A 305 -14.76 -6.75 -14.58
CA THR A 305 -15.59 -5.93 -15.48
C THR A 305 -14.79 -5.51 -16.70
N TRP A 306 -13.58 -4.95 -16.50
CA TRP A 306 -12.75 -4.53 -17.62
C TRP A 306 -12.34 -5.71 -18.51
N ILE A 307 -11.88 -6.81 -17.91
CA ILE A 307 -11.56 -8.09 -18.60
C ILE A 307 -12.71 -8.54 -19.50
N SER A 308 -13.95 -8.47 -19.01
CA SER A 308 -15.13 -8.85 -19.80
C SER A 308 -15.39 -7.93 -21.00
N ILE A 309 -14.97 -6.66 -20.93
CA ILE A 309 -15.16 -5.65 -21.99
C ILE A 309 -14.10 -5.83 -23.07
N TYR A 310 -12.81 -5.73 -22.74
CA TYR A 310 -11.76 -5.68 -23.76
C TYR A 310 -11.48 -7.05 -24.42
N LEU A 311 -11.79 -8.16 -23.73
CA LEU A 311 -11.62 -9.50 -24.28
C LEU A 311 -12.89 -10.10 -24.90
N ALA A 312 -14.02 -9.40 -24.92
CA ALA A 312 -15.28 -9.94 -25.42
C ALA A 312 -15.16 -10.54 -26.84
N GLU A 313 -14.64 -9.74 -27.78
CA GLU A 313 -14.48 -10.14 -29.17
C GLU A 313 -13.42 -11.23 -29.34
N ARG A 314 -12.28 -11.09 -28.65
CA ARG A 314 -11.18 -12.07 -28.69
C ARG A 314 -11.62 -13.42 -28.17
N THR A 315 -12.33 -13.45 -27.05
CA THR A 315 -12.87 -14.68 -26.44
C THR A 315 -13.81 -15.37 -27.43
N SER A 316 -14.69 -14.62 -28.09
CA SER A 316 -15.61 -15.15 -29.10
C SER A 316 -14.86 -15.73 -30.31
N ALA A 317 -13.77 -15.10 -30.75
CA ALA A 317 -12.94 -15.58 -31.84
C ALA A 317 -12.19 -16.87 -31.46
N LEU A 318 -11.53 -16.91 -30.30
CA LEU A 318 -10.79 -18.08 -29.83
C LEU A 318 -11.69 -19.28 -29.52
N ARG A 319 -12.89 -19.05 -28.97
CA ARG A 319 -13.87 -20.11 -28.70
C ARG A 319 -14.27 -20.91 -29.95
N LYS A 320 -14.23 -20.31 -31.14
CA LYS A 320 -14.52 -21.03 -32.40
C LYS A 320 -13.45 -22.06 -32.74
N LEU A 321 -12.28 -21.98 -32.11
CA LEU A 321 -11.11 -22.81 -32.39
C LEU A 321 -10.89 -23.92 -31.35
N THR A 322 -11.77 -24.04 -30.33
CA THR A 322 -11.52 -24.85 -29.13
C THR A 322 -12.17 -26.23 -29.15
N GLY A 323 -12.86 -26.61 -30.24
CA GLY A 323 -13.54 -27.90 -30.33
C GLY A 323 -14.71 -27.99 -29.35
N SER A 324 -14.72 -29.03 -28.51
CA SER A 324 -15.70 -29.23 -27.44
C SER A 324 -15.31 -28.55 -26.12
N TYR A 325 -14.11 -27.95 -26.01
CA TYR A 325 -13.70 -27.23 -24.80
C TYR A 325 -14.44 -25.88 -24.71
N ASN A 326 -15.07 -25.63 -23.55
CA ASN A 326 -15.78 -24.38 -23.29
C ASN A 326 -14.79 -23.25 -22.93
N TRP A 327 -14.36 -22.49 -23.93
CA TRP A 327 -13.42 -21.39 -23.76
C TRP A 327 -14.09 -20.12 -23.23
N THR A 328 -13.69 -19.70 -22.05
CA THR A 328 -14.22 -18.57 -21.28
C THR A 328 -13.36 -17.32 -21.43
N VAL A 329 -13.87 -16.20 -20.92
CA VAL A 329 -13.08 -14.95 -20.85
C VAL A 329 -11.88 -15.13 -19.92
N SER A 330 -12.04 -15.88 -18.82
CA SER A 330 -10.93 -16.20 -17.91
C SER A 330 -9.84 -17.02 -18.61
N ASP A 331 -10.20 -18.00 -19.46
CA ASP A 331 -9.21 -18.74 -20.26
C ASP A 331 -8.43 -17.80 -21.20
N THR A 332 -9.12 -16.81 -21.78
CA THR A 332 -8.50 -15.80 -22.66
C THR A 332 -7.52 -14.91 -21.89
N HIS A 333 -7.90 -14.48 -20.69
CA HIS A 333 -7.03 -13.71 -19.80
C HIS A 333 -5.82 -14.54 -19.34
N ASN A 334 -6.03 -15.79 -18.93
CA ASN A 334 -4.95 -16.71 -18.53
C ASN A 334 -3.94 -16.92 -19.67
N ALA A 335 -4.41 -16.99 -20.92
CA ALA A 335 -3.53 -17.02 -22.09
C ALA A 335 -2.67 -15.74 -22.22
N GLN A 336 -3.22 -14.54 -21.97
CA GLN A 336 -2.40 -13.31 -21.94
C GLN A 336 -1.38 -13.34 -20.79
N THR A 337 -1.80 -13.78 -19.60
CA THR A 337 -0.91 -13.91 -18.44
C THR A 337 0.24 -14.89 -18.73
N LEU A 338 -0.03 -16.01 -19.41
CA LEU A 338 1.00 -16.97 -19.81
C LEU A 338 1.95 -16.43 -20.88
N CYS A 339 1.50 -15.54 -21.77
CA CYS A 339 2.43 -14.83 -22.65
C CYS A 339 3.53 -14.12 -21.84
N ALA A 340 3.17 -13.42 -20.76
CA ALA A 340 4.14 -12.75 -19.91
C ALA A 340 5.12 -13.74 -19.24
N TYR A 341 4.58 -14.73 -18.52
CA TYR A 341 5.38 -15.64 -17.72
C TYR A 341 6.21 -16.65 -18.52
N GLU A 342 5.64 -17.24 -19.58
CA GLU A 342 6.40 -18.16 -20.44
C GLU A 342 7.52 -17.41 -21.15
N THR A 343 7.30 -16.16 -21.57
CA THR A 343 8.35 -15.38 -22.23
C THR A 343 9.54 -15.22 -21.28
N VAL A 344 9.37 -14.60 -20.10
CA VAL A 344 10.51 -14.39 -19.19
C VAL A 344 11.15 -15.69 -18.68
N SER A 345 10.42 -16.81 -18.70
CA SER A 345 10.90 -18.12 -18.25
C SER A 345 11.64 -18.90 -19.33
N TYR A 346 11.12 -18.92 -20.55
CA TYR A 346 11.52 -19.84 -21.63
C TYR A 346 12.17 -19.14 -22.81
N GLY A 347 12.07 -17.82 -22.89
CA GLY A 347 12.52 -17.10 -24.06
C GLY A 347 11.42 -16.83 -25.09
N TYR A 348 10.22 -17.38 -24.89
CA TYR A 348 9.18 -17.43 -25.92
C TYR A 348 7.83 -17.85 -25.34
N SER A 349 6.73 -17.41 -25.95
CA SER A 349 5.39 -17.95 -25.71
C SER A 349 4.50 -17.95 -26.96
N SER A 350 3.91 -19.10 -27.25
CA SER A 350 2.88 -19.24 -28.31
C SER A 350 1.59 -18.49 -27.98
N PHE A 351 1.39 -18.06 -26.73
CA PHE A 351 0.21 -17.31 -26.36
C PHE A 351 0.27 -15.85 -26.84
N CYS A 352 1.45 -15.26 -26.98
CA CYS A 352 1.58 -13.83 -27.30
C CYS A 352 0.93 -13.45 -28.65
N GLN A 353 1.08 -14.32 -29.66
CA GLN A 353 0.54 -14.10 -31.01
C GLN A 353 -1.00 -14.20 -31.09
N LEU A 354 -1.67 -14.65 -30.03
CA LEU A 354 -3.13 -14.73 -29.99
C LEU A 354 -3.80 -13.35 -29.89
N PHE A 355 -3.03 -12.33 -29.54
CA PHE A 355 -3.50 -11.00 -29.19
C PHE A 355 -2.90 -9.91 -30.09
N THR A 356 -3.66 -8.84 -30.25
CA THR A 356 -3.25 -7.59 -30.89
C THR A 356 -2.62 -6.65 -29.88
N PHE A 357 -1.94 -5.62 -30.38
CA PHE A 357 -1.35 -4.61 -29.52
C PHE A 357 -2.39 -3.91 -28.61
N ALA A 358 -3.57 -3.59 -29.15
CA ALA A 358 -4.64 -2.95 -28.37
C ALA A 358 -5.19 -3.85 -27.25
N GLU A 359 -5.18 -5.16 -27.43
CA GLU A 359 -5.56 -6.12 -26.38
C GLU A 359 -4.49 -6.23 -25.29
N PHE A 360 -3.21 -5.96 -25.60
CA PHE A 360 -2.15 -5.79 -24.60
C PHE A 360 -2.26 -4.45 -23.87
N GLU A 361 -2.64 -3.36 -24.55
CA GLU A 361 -2.98 -2.10 -23.86
C GLU A 361 -4.13 -2.31 -22.86
N GLY A 362 -5.13 -3.10 -23.24
CA GLY A 362 -6.20 -3.55 -22.34
C GLY A 362 -5.70 -4.38 -21.17
N PHE A 363 -4.76 -5.30 -21.39
CA PHE A 363 -4.14 -6.12 -20.35
C PHE A 363 -3.34 -5.27 -19.34
N GLY A 364 -2.51 -4.33 -19.80
CA GLY A 364 -1.81 -3.40 -18.92
C GLY A 364 -2.76 -2.65 -17.99
N TYR A 365 -3.90 -2.19 -18.52
CA TYR A 365 -4.92 -1.51 -17.72
C TYR A 365 -5.59 -2.40 -16.66
N VAL A 366 -5.63 -3.73 -16.85
CA VAL A 366 -6.09 -4.65 -15.79
C VAL A 366 -5.18 -4.54 -14.57
N MET A 367 -3.86 -4.54 -14.78
CA MET A 367 -2.88 -4.44 -13.70
C MET A 367 -2.93 -3.05 -13.05
N ASP A 368 -3.13 -2.00 -13.84
CA ASP A 368 -3.28 -0.63 -13.33
C ASP A 368 -4.50 -0.52 -12.39
N LEU A 369 -5.66 -1.06 -12.80
CA LEU A 369 -6.86 -1.14 -11.95
C LEU A 369 -6.61 -1.94 -10.67
N MET A 370 -5.91 -3.07 -10.76
CA MET A 370 -5.59 -3.92 -9.63
C MET A 370 -4.73 -3.16 -8.61
N PHE A 371 -3.61 -2.58 -9.02
CA PHE A 371 -2.70 -1.89 -8.11
C PHE A 371 -3.28 -0.59 -7.56
N ALA A 372 -4.02 0.19 -8.37
CA ALA A 372 -4.70 1.38 -7.90
C ALA A 372 -5.68 1.05 -6.77
N SER A 373 -6.37 -0.09 -6.89
CA SER A 373 -7.35 -0.57 -5.90
C SER A 373 -6.72 -1.33 -4.73
N MET A 374 -5.54 -1.94 -4.90
CA MET A 374 -4.90 -2.76 -3.88
C MET A 374 -4.04 -1.93 -2.91
N VAL A 375 -3.23 -1.02 -3.43
CA VAL A 375 -2.22 -0.26 -2.66
C VAL A 375 -2.11 1.21 -3.10
N GLY A 376 -2.75 1.57 -4.21
CA GLY A 376 -2.82 2.93 -4.73
C GLY A 376 -3.88 3.79 -4.02
N PHE A 377 -4.11 4.98 -4.60
CA PHE A 377 -5.03 5.98 -4.06
C PHE A 377 -6.52 5.58 -4.09
N GLN A 378 -6.90 4.52 -4.80
CA GLN A 378 -8.29 4.02 -4.74
C GLN A 378 -8.52 3.07 -3.58
N ASN A 379 -7.47 2.62 -2.89
CA ASN A 379 -7.62 1.91 -1.63
C ASN A 379 -7.65 2.91 -0.47
N PRO A 380 -8.73 2.94 0.35
CA PRO A 380 -8.78 3.77 1.55
C PRO A 380 -7.61 3.52 2.53
N ALA A 381 -7.08 2.30 2.56
CA ALA A 381 -5.92 1.90 3.36
C ALA A 381 -4.60 1.89 2.57
N GLY A 382 -4.56 2.39 1.32
CA GLY A 382 -3.38 2.35 0.45
C GLY A 382 -2.17 3.05 1.07
N ARG A 383 -2.39 4.26 1.59
CA ARG A 383 -1.36 5.05 2.29
C ARG A 383 -0.83 4.38 3.56
N ALA A 384 -1.72 3.76 4.35
CA ALA A 384 -1.34 3.05 5.57
C ALA A 384 -0.40 1.87 5.31
N GLN A 385 -0.43 1.26 4.11
CA GLN A 385 0.44 0.13 3.79
C GLN A 385 1.90 0.52 3.53
N GLY A 386 2.18 1.77 3.17
CA GLY A 386 3.54 2.26 2.87
C GLY A 386 4.10 3.25 3.88
N ILE A 387 3.31 3.67 4.86
CA ILE A 387 3.66 4.79 5.74
C ILE A 387 4.87 4.51 6.63
N ALA A 388 5.04 3.28 7.12
CA ALA A 388 6.21 2.94 7.95
C ALA A 388 7.54 3.11 7.19
N TRP A 389 7.60 2.74 5.91
CA TRP A 389 8.81 2.94 5.11
C TRP A 389 9.09 4.43 4.88
N VAL A 390 8.03 5.25 4.72
CA VAL A 390 8.17 6.71 4.65
C VAL A 390 8.71 7.29 5.95
N GLU A 391 8.23 6.83 7.12
CA GLU A 391 8.75 7.24 8.43
C GLU A 391 10.23 6.88 8.59
N GLU A 392 10.61 5.66 8.22
CA GLU A 392 12.00 5.21 8.22
C GLU A 392 12.89 6.05 7.29
N PHE A 393 12.42 6.36 6.08
CA PHE A 393 13.13 7.23 5.15
C PHE A 393 13.38 8.61 5.77
N LEU A 394 12.35 9.24 6.34
CA LEU A 394 12.47 10.55 6.98
C LEU A 394 13.47 10.50 8.15
N ALA A 395 13.40 9.48 8.99
CA ALA A 395 14.30 9.29 10.13
C ALA A 395 15.77 9.16 9.68
N ARG A 396 16.04 8.44 8.59
CA ARG A 396 17.39 8.33 8.00
C ARG A 396 17.89 9.65 7.42
N VAL A 397 17.02 10.41 6.75
CA VAL A 397 17.38 11.75 6.24
C VAL A 397 17.73 12.70 7.38
N GLU A 398 17.02 12.62 8.51
CA GLU A 398 17.26 13.43 9.71
C GLU A 398 18.38 12.90 10.62
N GLY A 399 18.88 11.68 10.36
CA GLY A 399 20.00 11.09 11.08
C GLY A 399 19.66 10.56 12.47
N HIS A 400 18.44 10.05 12.68
CA HIS A 400 18.03 9.44 13.95
C HIS A 400 17.25 8.13 13.75
N THR A 401 17.29 7.25 14.74
CA THR A 401 16.45 6.03 14.75
C THR A 401 14.99 6.38 15.04
N LEU A 402 14.07 5.46 14.76
CA LEU A 402 12.67 5.63 15.19
C LEU A 402 12.60 5.52 16.72
N GLN A 403 11.77 6.35 17.36
CA GLN A 403 11.57 6.32 18.82
C GLN A 403 10.26 5.63 19.20
N THR A 404 9.17 6.06 18.58
CA THR A 404 7.85 5.46 18.67
C THR A 404 7.14 5.64 17.33
N THR A 405 6.22 4.74 17.00
CA THR A 405 5.32 4.92 15.87
C THR A 405 3.96 4.29 16.17
N ALA A 406 2.92 4.79 15.51
CA ALA A 406 1.59 4.20 15.47
C ALA A 406 1.37 3.37 14.18
N THR A 407 2.43 3.14 13.39
CA THR A 407 2.38 2.45 12.10
C THR A 407 2.88 0.99 12.23
N ASN A 408 3.03 0.32 11.09
CA ASN A 408 3.55 -1.04 10.99
C ASN A 408 5.09 -1.15 11.03
N ALA A 409 5.80 -0.10 11.44
CA ALA A 409 7.25 -0.18 11.64
C ALA A 409 7.59 -1.15 12.77
N ASN A 410 8.77 -1.77 12.71
CA ASN A 410 9.18 -2.75 13.69
C ASN A 410 10.10 -2.09 14.71
N MET A 411 9.54 -1.63 15.83
CA MET A 411 10.30 -0.87 16.82
C MET A 411 11.52 -1.62 17.39
N THR A 412 11.53 -2.96 17.39
CA THR A 412 12.71 -3.74 17.81
C THR A 412 13.86 -3.58 16.82
N LEU A 413 13.57 -3.53 15.52
CA LEU A 413 14.58 -3.36 14.47
C LEU A 413 14.93 -1.87 14.28
N ASP A 414 13.94 -0.99 14.33
CA ASP A 414 14.08 0.41 13.90
C ASP A 414 14.60 1.35 15.00
N THR A 415 14.61 0.88 16.26
CA THR A 415 15.28 1.56 17.39
C THR A 415 16.73 1.11 17.56
N ASN A 416 17.13 0.01 16.92
CA ASN A 416 18.46 -0.59 17.08
C ASN A 416 19.41 -0.11 15.95
N PRO A 417 20.48 0.64 16.27
CA PRO A 417 21.43 1.12 15.26
C PRO A 417 22.14 0.01 14.46
N GLU A 418 22.21 -1.22 14.96
CA GLU A 418 22.79 -2.34 14.21
C GLU A 418 21.91 -2.76 13.02
N THR A 419 20.59 -2.79 13.22
CA THR A 419 19.61 -3.20 12.19
C THR A 419 19.03 -2.03 11.42
N PHE A 420 19.09 -0.83 11.99
CA PHE A 420 18.65 0.43 11.40
C PHE A 420 19.73 1.52 11.55
N PRO A 421 20.88 1.38 10.85
CA PRO A 421 21.92 2.40 10.90
C PRO A 421 21.48 3.69 10.23
N VAL A 422 21.92 4.83 10.76
CA VAL A 422 21.59 6.17 10.26
C VAL A 422 22.81 6.95 9.78
N ASP A 423 23.98 6.33 9.86
CA ASP A 423 25.28 6.86 9.47
C ASP A 423 25.76 6.37 8.09
N GLN A 424 25.10 5.37 7.51
CA GLN A 424 25.34 4.96 6.12
C GLN A 424 24.75 5.98 5.14
N LYS A 425 25.41 6.18 3.99
CA LYS A 425 24.91 7.11 2.94
C LYS A 425 24.14 6.42 1.83
N LEU A 426 24.21 5.09 1.80
CA LEU A 426 23.57 4.25 0.80
C LEU A 426 22.57 3.36 1.54
N TYR A 427 21.29 3.41 1.18
CA TYR A 427 20.24 2.60 1.81
C TYR A 427 19.55 1.77 0.73
N LEU A 428 19.63 0.45 0.88
CA LEU A 428 19.16 -0.50 -0.12
C LEU A 428 18.10 -1.40 0.50
N ASP A 429 16.85 -1.24 0.06
CA ASP A 429 15.71 -2.01 0.53
C ASP A 429 15.06 -2.76 -0.63
N PHE A 430 14.81 -4.06 -0.45
CA PHE A 430 14.16 -4.92 -1.44
C PHE A 430 12.74 -5.28 -0.98
N SER A 431 11.76 -4.94 -1.81
CA SER A 431 10.33 -5.04 -1.51
C SER A 431 9.56 -5.66 -2.70
N HIS A 432 8.24 -5.76 -2.59
CA HIS A 432 7.37 -6.16 -3.69
C HIS A 432 6.89 -4.92 -4.47
N ASP A 433 6.28 -5.17 -5.63
CA ASP A 433 5.51 -4.16 -6.38
C ASP A 433 4.56 -3.37 -5.47
N ALA A 434 3.82 -4.08 -4.63
CA ALA A 434 2.84 -3.54 -3.71
C ALA A 434 3.49 -2.56 -2.72
N GLY A 435 4.68 -2.87 -2.20
CA GLY A 435 5.40 -2.01 -1.27
C GLY A 435 5.93 -0.74 -1.94
N VAL A 436 6.43 -0.82 -3.17
CA VAL A 436 6.87 0.36 -3.95
C VAL A 436 5.68 1.29 -4.23
N VAL A 437 4.56 0.76 -4.72
CA VAL A 437 3.35 1.56 -4.97
C VAL A 437 2.81 2.15 -3.66
N ALA A 438 2.74 1.35 -2.59
CA ALA A 438 2.28 1.83 -1.29
C ALA A 438 3.16 2.96 -0.74
N ALA A 439 4.49 2.89 -0.91
CA ALA A 439 5.40 3.97 -0.52
C ALA A 439 5.14 5.25 -1.31
N LEU A 440 4.96 5.17 -2.63
CA LEU A 440 4.60 6.33 -3.47
C LEU A 440 3.24 6.92 -3.09
N THR A 441 2.24 6.07 -2.82
CA THR A 441 0.94 6.50 -2.27
C THR A 441 1.12 7.20 -0.93
N ALA A 442 1.97 6.66 -0.04
CA ALA A 442 2.18 7.18 1.30
C ALA A 442 2.92 8.51 1.35
N PHE A 443 3.90 8.72 0.46
CA PHE A 443 4.51 10.03 0.22
C PHE A 443 3.50 11.06 -0.30
N GLY A 444 2.43 10.60 -0.97
CA GLY A 444 1.39 11.47 -1.52
C GLY A 444 1.62 11.89 -2.97
N PHE A 445 2.17 11.02 -3.82
CA PHE A 445 2.32 11.28 -5.26
C PHE A 445 0.97 11.34 -6.01
N ARG A 446 0.19 12.40 -5.79
CA ARG A 446 -1.17 12.59 -6.33
C ARG A 446 -1.26 12.66 -7.85
N GLN A 447 -0.15 12.85 -8.56
CA GLN A 447 -0.09 12.63 -10.02
C GLN A 447 -0.53 11.20 -10.43
N PHE A 448 -0.46 10.25 -9.50
CA PHE A 448 -0.94 8.87 -9.66
C PHE A 448 -2.33 8.62 -9.04
N ALA A 449 -3.01 9.65 -8.53
CA ALA A 449 -4.31 9.54 -7.87
C ALA A 449 -5.51 9.66 -8.83
N GLN A 450 -5.28 9.69 -10.14
CA GLN A 450 -6.36 9.71 -11.12
C GLN A 450 -7.24 8.46 -10.96
N PHE A 451 -8.55 8.67 -10.78
CA PHE A 451 -9.50 7.55 -10.72
C PHE A 451 -9.53 6.78 -12.05
N LEU A 452 -9.38 5.46 -11.95
CA LEU A 452 -9.35 4.49 -13.02
C LEU A 452 -10.71 3.76 -13.09
N PRO A 453 -11.57 4.09 -14.06
CA PRO A 453 -12.87 3.45 -14.16
C PRO A 453 -12.76 2.02 -14.74
N PRO A 454 -13.64 1.10 -14.31
CA PRO A 454 -13.64 -0.30 -14.79
C PRO A 454 -14.15 -0.45 -16.23
N THR A 455 -14.52 0.65 -16.89
CA THR A 455 -15.02 0.70 -18.27
C THR A 455 -13.94 1.03 -19.30
N GLY A 456 -12.71 1.34 -18.86
CA GLY A 456 -11.55 1.58 -19.71
C GLY A 456 -10.65 2.71 -19.20
N PRO A 457 -9.44 2.85 -19.74
CA PRO A 457 -8.48 3.84 -19.27
C PRO A 457 -8.99 5.28 -19.44
N PRO A 458 -8.77 6.16 -18.45
CA PRO A 458 -9.13 7.57 -18.58
C PRO A 458 -8.21 8.27 -19.60
N ARG A 459 -8.61 9.45 -20.07
CA ARG A 459 -7.71 10.29 -20.87
C ARG A 459 -6.48 10.67 -20.05
N ASN A 460 -5.32 10.69 -20.71
CA ASN A 460 -4.03 11.00 -20.11
C ASN A 460 -3.69 10.11 -18.89
N HIS A 461 -3.95 8.81 -19.02
CA HIS A 461 -3.72 7.82 -17.97
C HIS A 461 -2.27 7.87 -17.42
N GLN A 462 -2.09 8.40 -16.20
CA GLN A 462 -0.77 8.59 -15.58
C GLN A 462 -0.27 7.39 -14.77
N PHE A 463 -1.18 6.61 -14.16
CA PHE A 463 -0.80 5.48 -13.31
C PHE A 463 -0.64 4.19 -14.13
N GLN A 464 0.58 3.96 -14.62
CA GLN A 464 0.90 2.77 -15.43
C GLN A 464 1.88 1.88 -14.66
N THR A 465 1.41 0.73 -14.20
CA THR A 465 2.19 -0.27 -13.46
C THR A 465 3.42 -0.74 -14.24
N SER A 466 3.34 -0.84 -15.58
CA SER A 466 4.52 -1.16 -16.40
C SER A 466 5.63 -0.10 -16.34
N LYS A 467 5.28 1.16 -16.08
CA LYS A 467 6.25 2.26 -15.92
C LYS A 467 6.68 2.49 -14.48
N ILE A 468 5.86 2.09 -13.50
CA ILE A 468 6.10 2.33 -12.08
C ILE A 468 6.73 1.09 -11.44
N VAL A 469 6.10 -0.07 -11.56
CA VAL A 469 6.55 -1.32 -10.94
C VAL A 469 6.62 -2.48 -11.94
N PRO A 470 7.38 -2.39 -13.05
CA PRO A 470 7.74 -3.59 -13.83
C PRO A 470 8.58 -4.55 -12.95
N PHE A 471 8.86 -5.76 -13.42
CA PHE A 471 9.87 -6.61 -12.78
C PHE A 471 11.20 -5.86 -12.67
N ALA A 472 11.89 -6.03 -11.54
CA ALA A 472 13.09 -5.27 -11.17
C ALA A 472 12.93 -3.73 -11.23
N GLY A 473 11.69 -3.23 -11.17
CA GLY A 473 11.39 -1.82 -11.01
C GLY A 473 11.88 -1.28 -9.67
N ARG A 474 12.29 -0.01 -9.63
CA ARG A 474 12.88 0.62 -8.44
C ARG A 474 12.63 2.11 -8.38
N THR A 475 12.55 2.60 -7.15
CA THR A 475 12.56 4.03 -6.83
C THR A 475 13.87 4.36 -6.14
N ASN A 476 14.64 5.27 -6.72
CA ASN A 476 15.84 5.83 -6.11
C ASN A 476 15.52 7.27 -5.66
N ILE A 477 15.86 7.59 -4.41
CA ILE A 477 15.69 8.92 -3.82
C ILE A 477 17.07 9.47 -3.49
N GLU A 478 17.47 10.53 -4.18
CA GLU A 478 18.75 11.19 -4.01
C GLU A 478 18.58 12.43 -3.13
N ILE A 479 19.45 12.56 -2.13
CA ILE A 479 19.65 13.81 -1.41
C ILE A 479 20.85 14.51 -2.03
N ILE A 480 20.64 15.65 -2.65
CA ILE A 480 21.64 16.38 -3.44
C ILE A 480 22.02 17.64 -2.69
N ARG A 481 23.31 17.83 -2.45
CA ARG A 481 23.86 19.08 -1.91
C ARG A 481 24.49 19.87 -3.04
N ALA A 482 24.02 21.10 -3.24
CA ALA A 482 24.52 22.02 -4.25
C ALA A 482 25.21 23.23 -3.58
N PRO A 483 26.33 23.73 -4.14
CA PRO A 483 27.08 24.85 -3.55
C PRO A 483 26.28 26.17 -3.56
N GLN A 484 25.30 26.28 -4.45
CA GLN A 484 24.39 27.41 -4.58
C GLN A 484 23.00 26.91 -4.98
N LYS A 485 21.97 27.75 -4.84
CA LYS A 485 20.62 27.44 -5.31
C LYS A 485 20.66 27.19 -6.82
N VAL A 486 20.14 26.05 -7.26
CA VAL A 486 20.06 25.67 -8.67
C VAL A 486 18.83 26.31 -9.30
N VAL A 487 18.99 26.89 -10.50
CA VAL A 487 17.87 27.50 -11.24
C VAL A 487 16.75 26.50 -11.51
N ALA A 488 15.50 26.93 -11.29
CA ALA A 488 14.31 26.07 -11.45
C ALA A 488 13.99 25.71 -12.91
N ARG A 489 14.43 26.51 -13.88
CA ARG A 489 14.27 26.26 -15.32
C ARG A 489 15.63 26.20 -16.00
N ARG A 490 16.11 24.99 -16.29
CA ARG A 490 17.40 24.74 -16.93
C ARG A 490 17.32 24.70 -18.46
N SER A 491 16.13 24.49 -19.03
CA SER A 491 15.86 24.39 -20.47
C SER A 491 16.00 25.68 -21.31
N GLY A 492 16.40 26.81 -20.71
CA GLY A 492 16.39 28.14 -21.36
C GLY A 492 17.20 28.28 -22.66
N LYS A 493 16.91 29.32 -23.45
CA LYS A 493 17.69 29.74 -24.65
C LYS A 493 18.49 31.02 -24.35
N GLY A 494 19.72 31.15 -24.89
CA GLY A 494 20.61 32.33 -24.77
C GLY A 494 21.67 32.23 -23.65
N GLU A 495 22.33 33.34 -23.29
CA GLU A 495 23.36 33.46 -22.22
C GLU A 495 22.91 32.93 -20.83
N ARG A 496 21.62 32.60 -20.66
CA ARG A 496 21.05 31.94 -19.48
C ARG A 496 21.25 30.41 -19.44
N ARG A 497 21.70 29.76 -20.53
CA ARG A 497 22.04 28.32 -20.50
C ARG A 497 23.24 28.01 -19.61
N ASP A 498 24.19 28.94 -19.51
CA ASP A 498 25.45 28.70 -18.82
C ASP A 498 25.36 28.94 -17.31
N ARG A 499 24.26 29.54 -16.82
CA ARG A 499 24.05 29.85 -15.41
C ARG A 499 23.11 28.82 -14.76
N VAL A 500 23.70 27.69 -14.33
CA VAL A 500 22.99 26.63 -13.60
C VAL A 500 22.66 27.05 -12.15
N TYR A 501 23.41 27.99 -11.60
CA TYR A 501 23.27 28.49 -10.23
C TYR A 501 22.75 29.93 -10.17
N VAL A 502 22.01 30.24 -9.10
CA VAL A 502 21.58 31.60 -8.76
C VAL A 502 22.72 32.28 -7.98
N GLU A 503 23.34 33.28 -8.61
CA GLU A 503 24.46 34.04 -8.01
C GLU A 503 24.07 34.66 -6.66
N GLY A 504 25.00 34.64 -5.71
CA GLY A 504 24.82 35.24 -4.38
C GLY A 504 24.00 34.39 -3.39
N THR A 505 23.57 33.19 -3.78
CA THR A 505 22.92 32.24 -2.86
C THR A 505 23.93 31.32 -2.17
N GLY A 506 23.55 30.76 -1.01
CA GLY A 506 24.35 29.80 -0.26
C GLY A 506 24.08 28.35 -0.66
N GLU A 507 24.76 27.42 0.02
CA GLU A 507 24.54 25.98 -0.15
C GLU A 507 23.06 25.63 0.01
N THR A 508 22.54 24.81 -0.90
CA THR A 508 21.13 24.40 -0.90
C THR A 508 21.05 22.89 -1.10
N SER A 509 20.21 22.22 -0.32
CA SER A 509 19.96 20.79 -0.44
C SER A 509 18.64 20.51 -1.16
N TYR A 510 18.61 19.47 -1.96
CA TYR A 510 17.46 19.04 -2.75
C TYR A 510 17.17 17.56 -2.51
N VAL A 511 15.92 17.18 -2.72
CA VAL A 511 15.50 15.79 -2.89
C VAL A 511 15.10 15.56 -4.35
N HIS A 512 15.49 14.41 -4.87
CA HIS A 512 15.23 14.01 -6.26
C HIS A 512 14.78 12.55 -6.30
N PHE A 513 13.56 12.32 -6.81
CA PHE A 513 12.98 10.98 -6.96
C PHE A 513 13.16 10.51 -8.40
N LEU A 514 13.75 9.33 -8.58
CA LEU A 514 13.81 8.63 -9.85
C LEU A 514 13.00 7.33 -9.77
N GLN A 515 11.96 7.23 -10.59
CA GLN A 515 11.25 5.98 -10.83
C GLN A 515 11.80 5.34 -12.10
N ASN A 516 12.43 4.17 -11.98
CA ASN A 516 12.95 3.43 -13.14
C ASN A 516 13.86 4.26 -14.06
N GLN A 517 14.79 5.02 -13.47
CA GLN A 517 15.72 5.94 -14.15
C GLN A 517 15.06 7.14 -14.85
N ARG A 518 13.84 7.51 -14.43
CA ARG A 518 13.15 8.72 -14.88
C ARG A 518 12.71 9.56 -13.71
N THR A 519 12.89 10.87 -13.81
CA THR A 519 12.57 11.80 -12.73
C THR A 519 11.06 11.87 -12.49
N LEU A 520 10.64 11.74 -11.23
CA LEU A 520 9.29 12.07 -10.78
C LEU A 520 9.21 13.56 -10.42
N PRO A 521 8.38 14.37 -11.09
CA PRO A 521 8.26 15.79 -10.78
C PRO A 521 7.58 16.03 -9.44
N LEU A 522 8.35 16.45 -8.43
CA LEU A 522 7.80 16.66 -7.09
C LEU A 522 6.73 17.75 -7.04
N HIS A 523 6.88 18.82 -7.82
CA HIS A 523 5.89 19.90 -7.92
C HIS A 523 4.51 19.45 -8.45
N ALA A 524 4.43 18.32 -9.16
CA ALA A 524 3.16 17.82 -9.68
C ALA A 524 2.27 17.23 -8.58
N SER A 525 2.86 16.79 -7.47
CA SER A 525 2.15 16.21 -6.33
C SER A 525 2.22 17.06 -5.06
N PHE A 526 3.24 17.91 -4.94
CA PHE A 526 3.52 18.76 -3.77
C PHE A 526 3.52 20.24 -4.18
N PRO A 527 2.40 20.96 -4.05
CA PRO A 527 2.29 22.36 -4.47
C PRO A 527 3.26 23.32 -3.76
N GLU A 528 3.71 22.95 -2.56
CA GLU A 528 4.72 23.69 -1.81
C GLU A 528 6.11 23.61 -2.46
N CYS A 529 6.39 22.57 -3.24
CA CYS A 529 7.59 22.50 -4.07
C CYS A 529 7.41 23.42 -5.28
N GLU A 530 8.35 24.36 -5.48
CA GLU A 530 8.32 25.24 -6.65
C GLU A 530 8.30 24.44 -7.96
N TYR A 531 7.67 24.97 -9.01
CA TYR A 531 7.76 24.36 -10.33
C TYR A 531 9.22 24.34 -10.80
N ARG A 532 9.72 23.15 -11.15
CA ARG A 532 11.06 22.96 -11.72
C ARG A 532 11.04 21.99 -12.89
N ASP A 533 11.73 22.33 -13.98
CA ASP A 533 11.84 21.46 -15.16
C ASP A 533 12.81 20.28 -14.95
N ASP A 534 13.59 20.32 -13.86
CA ASP A 534 14.42 19.22 -13.37
C ASP A 534 13.70 18.31 -12.36
N GLY A 535 12.44 18.60 -12.01
CA GLY A 535 11.62 17.78 -11.10
C GLY A 535 12.05 17.73 -9.63
N TRP A 536 13.11 18.45 -9.23
CA TRP A 536 13.62 18.43 -7.85
C TRP A 536 12.71 19.21 -6.89
N CYS A 537 12.96 19.08 -5.58
CA CYS A 537 12.38 19.96 -4.56
C CYS A 537 13.46 20.29 -3.52
N GLU A 538 13.45 21.52 -2.98
CA GLU A 538 14.33 21.87 -1.86
C GLU A 538 14.03 20.95 -0.67
N LEU A 539 15.08 20.42 -0.04
CA LEU A 539 14.96 19.37 0.96
C LEU A 539 14.10 19.81 2.15
N ASP A 540 14.35 21.01 2.69
CA ASP A 540 13.61 21.53 3.84
C ASP A 540 12.12 21.71 3.52
N THR A 541 11.79 22.14 2.30
CA THR A 541 10.41 22.25 1.82
C THR A 541 9.76 20.87 1.78
N PHE A 542 10.41 19.89 1.17
CA PHE A 542 9.89 18.53 1.11
C PHE A 542 9.72 17.92 2.51
N MET A 543 10.70 18.07 3.39
CA MET A 543 10.62 17.59 4.77
C MET A 543 9.48 18.25 5.55
N ALA A 544 9.25 19.55 5.36
CA ALA A 544 8.11 20.25 5.97
C ALA A 544 6.75 19.74 5.46
N VAL A 545 6.65 19.42 4.16
CA VAL A 545 5.44 18.79 3.57
C VAL A 545 5.20 17.42 4.19
N GLN A 546 6.24 16.59 4.26
CA GLN A 546 6.12 15.22 4.76
C GLN A 546 5.81 15.16 6.27
N LYS A 547 6.43 16.03 7.09
CA LYS A 547 6.11 16.17 8.53
C LYS A 547 4.65 16.52 8.77
N LYS A 548 4.11 17.47 7.98
CA LYS A 548 2.70 17.85 8.06
C LYS A 548 1.77 16.76 7.49
N SER A 549 2.27 15.86 6.66
CA SER A 549 1.46 14.81 6.02
C SER A 549 0.88 13.82 7.03
N LEU A 550 1.54 13.60 8.18
CA LEU A 550 1.03 12.82 9.31
C LEU A 550 0.04 13.62 10.17
N GLU A 551 0.24 14.93 10.31
CA GLU A 551 -0.65 15.82 11.07
C GLU A 551 -1.94 16.17 10.33
N LYS A 552 -1.88 16.31 8.99
CA LYS A 552 -3.02 16.56 8.09
C LYS A 552 -4.07 15.44 8.15
N ALA A 553 -3.72 14.27 8.69
CA ALA A 553 -4.61 13.14 8.83
C ALA A 553 -5.39 13.12 10.18
N LYS A 554 -5.06 13.99 11.15
CA LYS A 554 -5.72 14.01 12.46
C LYS A 554 -6.80 15.08 12.54
N PHE A 555 -8.07 14.68 12.46
CA PHE A 555 -9.21 15.51 12.87
C PHE A 555 -10.04 14.77 13.93
N GLU A 556 -10.58 15.53 14.87
CA GLU A 556 -11.14 15.04 16.13
C GLU A 556 -12.53 15.61 16.40
N CYS A 557 -13.40 14.81 17.01
CA CYS A 557 -14.68 15.26 17.56
C CYS A 557 -14.56 15.32 19.10
N PHE A 558 -14.49 16.54 19.63
CA PHE A 558 -14.41 16.82 21.05
C PHE A 558 -15.80 16.87 21.65
N ILE A 559 -16.02 16.13 22.73
CA ILE A 559 -17.26 16.16 23.52
C ILE A 559 -16.99 16.80 24.88
N VAL A 560 -17.76 17.82 25.26
CA VAL A 560 -17.61 18.54 26.53
C VAL A 560 -18.90 18.46 27.31
N ARG A 561 -18.84 17.81 28.49
CA ARG A 561 -19.98 17.79 29.41
C ARG A 561 -20.10 19.15 30.11
N HIS A 562 -21.33 19.63 30.29
CA HIS A 562 -21.60 20.85 31.05
C HIS A 562 -20.95 20.82 32.45
N GLY A 563 -20.64 22.00 32.97
CA GLY A 563 -20.10 22.16 34.32
C GLY A 563 -21.07 21.70 35.42
N GLU A 564 -20.56 21.58 36.64
CA GLU A 564 -21.35 21.13 37.80
C GLU A 564 -22.63 21.99 38.03
N THR A 565 -23.77 21.32 38.20
CA THR A 565 -25.06 21.86 38.67
C THR A 565 -25.42 21.25 40.03
N GLU A 566 -26.39 21.84 40.74
CA GLU A 566 -26.88 21.30 42.01
C GLU A 566 -27.29 19.82 41.91
N TRP A 567 -27.98 19.44 40.84
CA TRP A 567 -28.47 18.06 40.66
C TRP A 567 -27.37 17.09 40.24
N SER A 568 -26.36 17.56 39.48
CA SER A 568 -25.19 16.74 39.19
C SER A 568 -24.36 16.42 40.45
N LEU A 569 -24.39 17.30 41.46
CA LEU A 569 -23.69 17.12 42.74
C LEU A 569 -24.39 16.11 43.64
N ASN A 570 -25.72 16.16 43.71
CA ASN A 570 -26.51 15.31 44.60
C ASN A 570 -27.04 14.02 43.94
N GLY A 571 -26.67 13.78 42.68
CA GLY A 571 -26.97 12.54 41.96
C GLY A 571 -28.40 12.44 41.40
N ARG A 572 -29.10 13.55 41.25
CA ARG A 572 -30.42 13.61 40.61
C ARG A 572 -30.29 13.64 39.09
N HIS A 573 -31.13 12.87 38.44
CA HIS A 573 -31.23 12.84 36.98
C HIS A 573 -31.86 14.12 36.45
N THR A 574 -31.25 14.76 35.46
CA THR A 574 -31.68 16.05 34.91
C THR A 574 -31.70 15.97 33.38
N GLY A 575 -32.88 15.99 32.77
CA GLY A 575 -33.08 16.01 31.33
C GLY A 575 -33.56 17.37 30.87
N THR A 576 -34.86 17.59 31.02
CA THR A 576 -35.58 18.77 30.51
C THR A 576 -35.52 19.98 31.44
N THR A 577 -35.34 19.77 32.75
CA THR A 577 -35.19 20.86 33.72
C THR A 577 -33.91 21.64 33.41
N ASP A 578 -33.98 22.97 33.36
CA ASP A 578 -32.81 23.81 33.13
C ASP A 578 -32.31 24.45 34.42
N LEU A 579 -31.20 23.94 34.92
CA LEU A 579 -30.55 24.40 36.14
C LEU A 579 -29.28 25.17 35.80
N PRO A 580 -29.00 26.28 36.48
CA PRO A 580 -27.74 27.00 36.30
C PRO A 580 -26.54 26.18 36.80
N LEU A 581 -25.36 26.53 36.31
CA LEU A 581 -24.10 26.02 36.86
C LEU A 581 -23.89 26.53 38.29
N THR A 582 -23.27 25.72 39.15
CA THR A 582 -22.80 26.20 40.46
C THR A 582 -21.60 27.13 40.27
N ALA A 583 -21.30 27.97 41.26
CA ALA A 583 -20.10 28.81 41.23
C ALA A 583 -18.80 27.99 41.07
N ASN A 584 -18.77 26.79 41.64
CA ASN A 584 -17.67 25.84 41.47
C ASN A 584 -17.66 25.24 40.05
N GLY A 585 -18.82 24.91 39.50
CA GLY A 585 -18.98 24.46 38.11
C GLY A 585 -18.45 25.48 37.10
N GLU A 586 -18.79 26.76 37.26
CA GLU A 586 -18.24 27.82 36.41
C GLU A 586 -16.72 27.93 36.54
N LYS A 587 -16.19 27.89 37.78
CA LYS A 587 -14.75 27.95 38.03
C LYS A 587 -14.00 26.79 37.36
N ARG A 588 -14.55 25.57 37.42
CA ARG A 588 -13.98 24.40 36.73
C ARG A 588 -13.98 24.59 35.23
N MET A 589 -15.09 25.05 34.63
CA MET A 589 -15.14 25.25 33.18
C MET A 589 -14.14 26.30 32.69
N LYS A 590 -13.95 27.41 33.41
CA LYS A 590 -12.89 28.38 33.09
C LYS A 590 -11.49 27.75 33.13
N ALA A 591 -11.24 26.90 34.14
CA ALA A 591 -9.97 26.19 34.23
C ALA A 591 -9.79 25.18 33.08
N THR A 592 -10.85 24.45 32.71
CA THR A 592 -10.87 23.54 31.56
C THR A 592 -10.59 24.30 30.25
N GLY A 593 -11.26 25.42 30.00
CA GLY A 593 -11.01 26.28 28.84
C GLY A 593 -9.55 26.71 28.76
N LYS A 594 -9.00 27.24 29.87
CA LYS A 594 -7.59 27.64 29.95
C LYS A 594 -6.60 26.49 29.73
N ALA A 595 -6.94 25.28 30.15
CA ALA A 595 -6.05 24.12 30.06
C ALA A 595 -6.09 23.45 28.68
N LEU A 596 -7.25 23.45 28.00
CA LEU A 596 -7.48 22.65 26.80
C LEU A 596 -7.64 23.46 25.51
N VAL A 597 -7.95 24.76 25.59
CA VAL A 597 -8.23 25.60 24.41
C VAL A 597 -7.07 26.56 24.13
N GLY A 598 -6.33 26.34 23.04
CA GLY A 598 -5.04 26.98 22.79
C GLY A 598 -4.50 26.66 21.41
N ASN A 599 -3.61 27.51 20.88
CA ASN A 599 -2.91 27.19 19.63
C ASN A 599 -1.92 26.02 19.83
N ASP A 600 -1.58 25.72 21.09
CA ASP A 600 -0.64 24.73 21.60
C ASP A 600 -1.33 23.70 22.51
N ARG A 601 -2.65 23.56 22.42
CA ARG A 601 -3.46 22.71 23.31
C ARG A 601 -4.26 21.69 22.52
N LEU A 602 -5.00 20.84 23.25
CA LEU A 602 -5.82 19.76 22.68
C LEU A 602 -6.86 20.31 21.69
N ILE A 603 -7.60 21.34 22.08
CA ILE A 603 -8.61 21.99 21.24
C ILE A 603 -7.98 23.25 20.64
N VAL A 604 -7.65 23.17 19.35
CA VAL A 604 -7.05 24.28 18.60
C VAL A 604 -8.17 25.07 17.89
N PRO A 605 -8.50 26.31 18.31
CA PRO A 605 -9.69 27.00 17.81
C PRO A 605 -9.74 27.18 16.29
N ASN A 606 -8.59 27.40 15.65
CA ASN A 606 -8.53 27.64 14.20
C ASN A 606 -8.78 26.37 13.35
N LYS A 607 -8.71 25.17 13.94
CA LYS A 607 -8.99 23.88 13.30
C LYS A 607 -10.45 23.45 13.41
N ILE A 608 -11.19 24.04 14.35
CA ILE A 608 -12.62 23.76 14.54
C ILE A 608 -13.39 24.19 13.29
N ALA A 609 -14.08 23.24 12.69
CA ALA A 609 -14.95 23.43 11.54
C ALA A 609 -16.35 23.84 11.97
N HIS A 610 -16.88 23.21 13.02
CA HIS A 610 -18.25 23.43 13.50
C HIS A 610 -18.41 23.15 14.99
N VAL A 611 -19.34 23.83 15.64
CA VAL A 611 -19.67 23.64 17.06
C VAL A 611 -21.16 23.31 17.21
N TYR A 612 -21.47 22.20 17.86
CA TYR A 612 -22.82 21.83 18.28
C TYR A 612 -23.01 22.07 19.78
N VAL A 613 -24.05 22.79 20.16
CA VAL A 613 -24.35 23.09 21.57
C VAL A 613 -25.79 22.69 21.89
N SER A 614 -25.98 22.07 23.05
CA SER A 614 -27.33 21.76 23.53
C SER A 614 -28.14 23.05 23.81
N PRO A 615 -29.47 23.05 23.61
CA PRO A 615 -30.33 24.20 23.91
C PRO A 615 -30.41 24.60 25.38
N ARG A 616 -29.90 23.78 26.31
CA ARG A 616 -29.95 24.06 27.75
C ARG A 616 -28.93 25.11 28.15
N HIS A 617 -29.35 26.08 28.98
CA HIS A 617 -28.52 27.18 29.43
C HIS A 617 -27.24 26.72 30.13
N ARG A 618 -27.26 25.61 30.87
CA ARG A 618 -26.04 25.02 31.44
C ARG A 618 -24.97 24.64 30.41
N ALA A 619 -25.36 24.15 29.24
CA ALA A 619 -24.44 23.78 28.17
C ALA A 619 -23.94 25.03 27.42
N GLN A 620 -24.85 25.97 27.14
CA GLN A 620 -24.53 27.27 26.56
C GLN A 620 -23.54 28.06 27.42
N ARG A 621 -23.80 28.16 28.73
CA ARG A 621 -22.92 28.79 29.69
C ARG A 621 -21.57 28.06 29.79
N THR A 622 -21.57 26.73 29.70
CA THR A 622 -20.32 25.96 29.66
C THR A 622 -19.47 26.35 28.44
N PHE A 623 -20.09 26.45 27.26
CA PHE A 623 -19.40 26.84 26.04
C PHE A 623 -18.78 28.24 26.12
N GLU A 624 -19.51 29.21 26.68
CA GLU A 624 -18.99 30.57 26.90
C GLU A 624 -17.72 30.57 27.76
N LEU A 625 -17.69 29.71 28.78
CA LEU A 625 -16.57 29.61 29.73
C LEU A 625 -15.36 28.86 29.18
N LEU A 626 -15.49 28.18 28.03
CA LEU A 626 -14.34 27.60 27.32
C LEU A 626 -13.52 28.66 26.57
N GLU A 627 -14.09 29.85 26.32
CA GLU A 627 -13.42 30.98 25.67
C GLU A 627 -12.80 30.61 24.30
N LEU A 628 -13.58 29.91 23.47
CA LEU A 628 -13.15 29.47 22.14
C LEU A 628 -12.80 30.64 21.20
N GLY A 629 -13.40 31.83 21.41
CA GLY A 629 -13.13 33.03 20.64
C GLY A 629 -13.80 33.02 19.26
N CYS A 630 -15.12 32.83 19.22
CA CYS A 630 -15.86 32.78 17.94
C CYS A 630 -15.92 34.17 17.28
N ARG A 631 -15.84 34.21 15.94
CA ARG A 631 -16.05 35.44 15.17
C ARG A 631 -17.51 35.88 15.21
N GLU A 632 -18.43 34.95 15.02
CA GLU A 632 -19.86 35.21 15.05
C GLU A 632 -20.36 35.41 16.49
N ARG A 633 -21.50 36.10 16.64
CA ARG A 633 -22.18 36.16 17.94
C ARG A 633 -22.70 34.78 18.30
N LEU A 634 -22.72 34.46 19.59
CA LEU A 634 -23.36 33.22 20.04
C LEU A 634 -24.88 33.28 19.78
N PRO A 635 -25.53 32.18 19.37
CA PRO A 635 -26.94 32.20 18.97
C PRO A 635 -27.89 32.76 20.05
N TRP A 636 -27.59 32.50 21.33
CA TRP A 636 -28.36 32.95 22.49
C TRP A 636 -27.97 34.32 23.04
N ASN A 637 -26.97 34.99 22.45
CA ASN A 637 -26.56 36.34 22.84
C ASN A 637 -27.05 37.38 21.81
N GLU A 638 -27.52 38.53 22.29
CA GLU A 638 -27.96 39.63 21.44
C GLU A 638 -26.80 40.26 20.65
N GLN A 639 -25.62 40.34 21.26
CA GLN A 639 -24.42 40.95 20.69
C GLN A 639 -23.16 40.14 21.02
N ARG A 640 -22.15 40.25 20.15
CA ARG A 640 -20.80 39.70 20.41
C ARG A 640 -20.06 40.60 21.39
N LYS A 641 -19.26 40.02 22.29
CA LYS A 641 -18.34 40.78 23.12
C LYS A 641 -17.30 41.53 22.27
N PRO A 642 -16.77 42.66 22.73
CA PRO A 642 -15.66 43.35 22.06
C PRO A 642 -14.43 42.46 21.92
N GLU A 643 -13.65 42.62 20.84
CA GLU A 643 -12.45 41.80 20.59
C GLU A 643 -11.37 41.95 21.66
N CYS A 644 -11.33 43.10 22.36
CA CYS A 644 -10.43 43.30 23.50
C CYS A 644 -10.78 42.44 24.72
N GLU A 645 -12.04 42.01 24.86
CA GLU A 645 -12.49 41.11 25.92
C GLU A 645 -12.54 39.65 25.47
N GLU A 646 -12.88 39.42 24.20
CA GLU A 646 -12.95 38.10 23.59
C GLU A 646 -12.29 38.11 22.20
N PRO A 647 -10.98 37.78 22.12
CA PRO A 647 -10.25 37.72 20.86
C PRO A 647 -10.88 36.73 19.89
N ILE A 648 -10.89 37.06 18.60
CA ILE A 648 -11.33 36.14 17.55
C ILE A 648 -10.22 35.11 17.32
N ARG A 649 -10.54 33.83 17.50
CA ARG A 649 -9.62 32.69 17.37
C ARG A 649 -10.17 31.59 16.46
N THR A 650 -11.49 31.58 16.22
CA THR A 650 -12.15 30.62 15.33
C THR A 650 -13.19 31.26 14.42
N GLU A 651 -13.34 30.65 13.24
CA GLU A 651 -14.35 30.96 12.22
C GLU A 651 -15.47 29.91 12.20
N ALA A 652 -15.48 28.99 13.18
CA ALA A 652 -16.48 27.92 13.25
C ALA A 652 -17.89 28.48 13.50
N HIS A 653 -18.87 27.92 12.80
CA HIS A 653 -20.28 28.23 13.04
C HIS A 653 -20.75 27.51 14.33
N VAL A 654 -21.48 28.23 15.18
CA VAL A 654 -22.04 27.70 16.43
C VAL A 654 -23.53 27.42 16.23
N GLU A 655 -23.90 26.15 16.32
CA GLU A 655 -25.26 25.68 16.12
C GLU A 655 -25.86 25.18 17.44
N VAL A 656 -27.04 25.69 17.80
CA VAL A 656 -27.85 25.12 18.88
C VAL A 656 -28.75 24.04 18.29
N THR A 657 -28.62 22.81 18.78
CA THR A 657 -29.38 21.68 18.24
C THR A 657 -29.95 20.77 19.33
N ASP A 658 -31.21 20.37 19.14
CA ASP A 658 -31.85 19.34 19.96
C ASP A 658 -31.19 17.97 19.78
N ALA A 659 -30.42 17.75 18.71
CA ALA A 659 -29.72 16.49 18.46
C ALA A 659 -28.78 16.08 19.61
N VAL A 660 -28.27 17.05 20.40
CA VAL A 660 -27.39 16.79 21.55
C VAL A 660 -28.01 17.20 22.90
N ARG A 661 -29.33 17.39 22.96
CA ARG A 661 -30.02 17.59 24.25
C ARG A 661 -29.92 16.32 25.11
N GLU A 662 -29.88 16.50 26.43
CA GLU A 662 -29.85 15.38 27.37
C GLU A 662 -31.07 14.46 27.18
N TRP A 663 -30.90 13.21 27.57
CA TRP A 663 -31.98 12.23 27.67
C TRP A 663 -33.17 12.82 28.43
N ASP A 664 -34.37 12.68 27.88
CA ASP A 664 -35.60 13.04 28.58
C ASP A 664 -35.98 11.95 29.60
N TYR A 665 -35.87 12.26 30.89
CA TYR A 665 -36.16 11.32 31.96
C TYR A 665 -37.64 11.18 32.27
N GLY A 666 -38.53 11.98 31.67
CA GLY A 666 -39.97 11.89 31.90
C GLY A 666 -40.33 11.83 33.40
N ASP A 667 -40.97 10.75 33.80
CA ASP A 667 -41.42 10.52 35.18
C ASP A 667 -40.25 10.40 36.20
N TYR A 668 -39.02 10.19 35.73
CA TYR A 668 -37.82 10.06 36.56
C TYR A 668 -37.00 11.35 36.69
N GLU A 669 -37.46 12.44 36.09
CA GLU A 669 -36.83 13.76 36.19
C GLU A 669 -36.69 14.20 37.66
N GLY A 670 -35.49 14.60 38.07
CA GLY A 670 -35.21 15.07 39.43
C GLY A 670 -35.11 13.98 40.51
N LEU A 671 -35.27 12.71 40.15
CA LEU A 671 -35.08 11.59 41.06
C LEU A 671 -33.63 11.08 41.04
N THR A 672 -33.20 10.50 42.15
CA THR A 672 -31.93 9.74 42.22
C THR A 672 -32.17 8.29 41.80
N SER A 673 -31.11 7.59 41.34
CA SER A 673 -31.23 6.16 40.98
C SER A 673 -31.78 5.30 42.13
N LYS A 674 -31.47 5.64 43.38
CA LYS A 674 -32.02 4.96 44.57
C LYS A 674 -33.52 5.14 44.68
N GLN A 675 -34.02 6.36 44.49
CA GLN A 675 -35.46 6.65 44.54
C GLN A 675 -36.21 5.96 43.39
N ILE A 676 -35.60 5.86 42.21
CA ILE A 676 -36.18 5.14 41.07
C ILE A 676 -36.27 3.63 41.37
N ALA A 677 -35.22 3.05 41.96
CA ALA A 677 -35.24 1.64 42.38
C ALA A 677 -36.36 1.39 43.41
N GLU A 678 -36.48 2.23 44.44
CA GLU A 678 -37.54 2.14 45.45
C GLU A 678 -38.95 2.31 44.84
N LEU A 679 -39.10 3.20 43.85
CA LEU A 679 -40.36 3.42 43.14
C LEU A 679 -40.74 2.20 42.29
N ARG A 680 -39.78 1.62 41.57
CA ARG A 680 -39.99 0.43 40.73
C ARG A 680 -40.32 -0.79 41.57
N GLU A 681 -39.59 -1.02 42.66
CA GLU A 681 -39.86 -2.12 43.59
C GLU A 681 -41.29 -2.05 44.14
N LYS A 682 -41.75 -0.86 44.55
CA LYS A 682 -43.14 -0.63 44.99
C LYS A 682 -44.17 -0.93 43.91
N ASN A 683 -43.84 -0.68 42.65
CA ASN A 683 -44.72 -0.91 41.50
C ASN A 683 -44.61 -2.33 40.93
N GLY A 684 -43.83 -3.22 41.56
CA GLY A 684 -43.58 -4.57 41.04
C GLY A 684 -42.78 -4.61 39.74
N GLN A 685 -42.02 -3.54 39.46
CA GLN A 685 -41.13 -3.40 38.31
C GLN A 685 -39.72 -3.82 38.73
N GLY A 686 -38.99 -4.52 37.84
CA GLY A 686 -37.61 -4.94 38.10
C GLY A 686 -36.60 -3.79 38.10
N ASP A 687 -35.32 -4.15 38.20
CA ASP A 687 -34.20 -3.19 38.21
C ASP A 687 -34.22 -2.25 36.99
N TRP A 688 -33.70 -1.03 37.19
CA TRP A 688 -33.66 0.01 36.17
C TRP A 688 -32.25 0.30 35.69
N GLU A 689 -32.09 0.28 34.37
CA GLU A 689 -30.94 0.87 33.70
C GLU A 689 -31.41 1.72 32.53
N ILE A 690 -30.98 2.98 32.50
CA ILE A 690 -31.38 3.95 31.46
C ILE A 690 -31.10 3.43 30.04
N TRP A 691 -29.99 2.70 29.85
CA TRP A 691 -29.53 2.19 28.56
C TRP A 691 -30.40 1.08 27.99
N ARG A 692 -31.09 0.33 28.85
CA ARG A 692 -31.95 -0.80 28.48
C ARG A 692 -33.42 -0.42 28.51
N ASP A 693 -33.84 0.26 29.57
CA ASP A 693 -35.26 0.44 29.87
C ASP A 693 -35.78 1.84 29.48
N GLY A 694 -34.88 2.77 29.15
CA GLY A 694 -35.24 4.18 28.96
C GLY A 694 -35.91 4.79 30.19
N CYS A 695 -36.76 5.80 29.97
CA CYS A 695 -37.53 6.45 31.02
C CYS A 695 -39.02 6.49 30.67
N PRO A 696 -39.93 6.04 31.56
CA PRO A 696 -41.38 6.21 31.35
C PRO A 696 -41.76 7.67 31.18
N GLY A 697 -42.62 7.95 30.19
CA GLY A 697 -43.03 9.33 29.86
C GLY A 697 -41.91 10.20 29.24
N GLY A 698 -40.73 9.63 28.99
CA GLY A 698 -39.56 10.29 28.39
C GLY A 698 -39.08 9.56 27.12
N GLU A 699 -37.78 9.66 26.82
CA GLU A 699 -37.18 9.04 25.63
C GLU A 699 -36.85 7.56 25.84
N SER A 700 -37.11 6.76 24.80
CA SER A 700 -36.60 5.39 24.70
C SER A 700 -35.13 5.37 24.26
N PRO A 701 -34.38 4.28 24.51
CA PRO A 701 -33.04 4.12 23.96
C PRO A 701 -33.01 4.22 22.43
N GLU A 702 -34.03 3.71 21.75
CA GLU A 702 -34.15 3.75 20.29
C GLU A 702 -34.27 5.19 19.76
N ASP A 703 -35.02 6.05 20.45
CA ASP A 703 -35.15 7.47 20.09
C ASP A 703 -33.80 8.19 20.16
N VAL A 704 -33.04 7.92 21.22
CA VAL A 704 -31.70 8.48 21.42
C VAL A 704 -30.71 7.94 20.39
N ILE A 705 -30.76 6.64 20.07
CA ILE A 705 -29.93 6.04 19.02
C ILE A 705 -30.21 6.71 17.68
N CYS A 706 -31.48 6.82 17.28
CA CYS A 706 -31.87 7.40 16.00
C CYS A 706 -31.34 8.84 15.85
N ARG A 707 -31.53 9.65 16.89
CA ARG A 707 -31.09 11.05 16.93
C ARG A 707 -29.57 11.20 16.86
N LEU A 708 -28.83 10.41 17.64
CA LEU A 708 -27.36 10.51 17.65
C LEU A 708 -26.73 9.92 16.39
N ASP A 709 -27.24 8.80 15.88
CA ASP A 709 -26.73 8.18 14.65
C ASP A 709 -26.92 9.12 13.45
N ALA A 710 -28.03 9.86 13.39
CA ALA A 710 -28.27 10.88 12.37
C ALA A 710 -27.23 12.02 12.43
N LEU A 711 -26.97 12.57 13.63
CA LEU A 711 -25.97 13.61 13.81
C LEU A 711 -24.54 13.11 13.51
N ILE A 712 -24.20 11.90 13.94
CA ILE A 712 -22.90 11.29 13.67
C ILE A 712 -22.71 11.10 12.15
N ALA A 713 -23.76 10.68 11.44
CA ALA A 713 -23.73 10.55 10.00
C ALA A 713 -23.53 11.91 9.30
N GLU A 714 -24.20 12.97 9.77
CA GLU A 714 -23.99 14.33 9.29
C GLU A 714 -22.55 14.80 9.51
N ILE A 715 -22.03 14.67 10.73
CA ILE A 715 -20.66 15.07 11.07
C ILE A 715 -19.66 14.38 10.13
N ARG A 716 -19.86 13.07 9.93
CA ARG A 716 -19.04 12.25 9.05
C ARG A 716 -19.10 12.71 7.60
N ALA A 717 -20.29 12.92 7.06
CA ALA A 717 -20.47 13.25 5.65
C ALA A 717 -20.03 14.68 5.33
N LYS A 718 -20.31 15.64 6.21
CA LYS A 718 -20.16 17.08 5.94
C LYS A 718 -18.79 17.63 6.30
N TYR A 719 -18.18 17.15 7.37
CA TYR A 719 -16.92 17.71 7.86
C TYR A 719 -15.76 16.72 7.74
N HIS A 720 -15.91 15.52 8.29
CA HIS A 720 -14.78 14.57 8.37
C HIS A 720 -14.44 13.90 7.03
N GLY A 721 -15.44 13.50 6.25
CA GLY A 721 -15.25 12.88 4.93
C GLY A 721 -14.45 13.79 3.97
N PRO A 722 -14.83 15.06 3.78
CA PRO A 722 -14.06 16.01 2.98
C PRO A 722 -12.63 16.24 3.47
N CYS A 723 -12.37 16.13 4.78
CA CYS A 723 -11.01 16.23 5.33
C CYS A 723 -10.17 15.00 5.00
N LEU A 724 -10.75 13.79 5.03
CA LEU A 724 -10.07 12.56 4.58
C LEU A 724 -9.76 12.56 3.09
N ASP A 725 -10.60 13.22 2.30
CA ASP A 725 -10.40 13.42 0.87
C ASP A 725 -9.43 14.58 0.55
N ASP A 726 -8.82 15.21 1.57
CA ASP A 726 -7.94 16.38 1.45
C ASP A 726 -8.59 17.60 0.74
N LYS A 727 -9.92 17.71 0.78
CA LYS A 727 -10.67 18.83 0.17
C LYS A 727 -10.81 20.01 1.12
N GLU A 728 -10.92 19.76 2.41
CA GLU A 728 -11.07 20.78 3.45
C GLU A 728 -9.99 20.62 4.53
N PRO A 729 -9.30 21.69 4.95
CA PRO A 729 -8.22 21.61 5.93
C PRO A 729 -8.71 21.68 7.39
N LYS A 730 -10.00 21.95 7.63
CA LYS A 730 -10.60 22.07 8.97
C LYS A 730 -11.62 20.95 9.17
N GLY A 731 -11.31 20.03 10.06
CA GLY A 731 -12.16 18.88 10.35
C GLY A 731 -12.65 18.78 11.78
N ASP A 732 -12.11 19.55 12.72
CA ASP A 732 -12.39 19.32 14.13
C ASP A 732 -13.81 19.79 14.50
N ILE A 733 -14.51 18.99 15.29
CA ILE A 733 -15.87 19.27 15.74
C ILE A 733 -15.90 19.38 17.25
N LEU A 734 -16.64 20.35 17.76
CA LEU A 734 -16.85 20.50 19.20
C LEU A 734 -18.33 20.32 19.54
N VAL A 735 -18.63 19.44 20.47
CA VAL A 735 -19.99 19.16 20.96
C VAL A 735 -20.07 19.46 22.46
N VAL A 736 -20.86 20.46 22.84
CA VAL A 736 -21.07 20.84 24.26
C VAL A 736 -22.46 20.43 24.72
N ALA A 737 -22.53 19.43 25.60
CA ALA A 737 -23.79 18.80 26.00
C ALA A 737 -23.72 18.20 27.42
N HIS A 738 -24.32 17.01 27.62
CA HIS A 738 -24.66 16.48 28.95
C HIS A 738 -24.11 15.07 29.19
N GLY A 739 -24.32 14.56 30.40
CA GLY A 739 -23.62 13.38 30.87
C GLY A 739 -24.05 12.07 30.22
N HIS A 740 -25.35 11.77 30.13
CA HIS A 740 -25.78 10.52 29.50
C HIS A 740 -25.72 10.62 27.98
N ILE A 741 -26.16 11.73 27.39
CA ILE A 741 -26.17 11.90 25.95
C ILE A 741 -24.76 11.84 25.33
N LEU A 742 -23.72 12.39 25.97
CA LEU A 742 -22.36 12.33 25.43
C LEU A 742 -21.74 10.94 25.58
N ARG A 743 -22.09 10.19 26.62
CA ARG A 743 -21.70 8.78 26.75
C ARG A 743 -22.39 7.92 25.70
N ALA A 744 -23.68 8.15 25.47
CA ALA A 744 -24.40 7.54 24.35
C ALA A 744 -23.74 7.91 23.01
N PHE A 745 -23.40 9.18 22.80
CA PHE A 745 -22.74 9.66 21.59
C PHE A 745 -21.39 8.95 21.38
N ALA A 746 -20.56 8.79 22.41
CA ALA A 746 -19.28 8.06 22.30
C ALA A 746 -19.46 6.56 21.98
N MET A 747 -20.50 5.92 22.53
CA MET A 747 -20.82 4.51 22.21
C MET A 747 -21.33 4.36 20.79
N ARG A 748 -22.26 5.22 20.37
CA ARG A 748 -22.79 5.23 19.01
C ARG A 748 -21.73 5.61 18.00
N TRP A 749 -20.82 6.52 18.36
CA TRP A 749 -19.64 6.86 17.57
C TRP A 749 -18.86 5.60 17.24
N THR A 750 -18.50 4.79 18.24
CA THR A 750 -17.76 3.53 18.12
C THR A 750 -18.60 2.34 17.64
N LYS A 751 -19.83 2.57 17.16
CA LYS A 751 -20.78 1.55 16.67
C LYS A 751 -21.14 0.50 17.73
N LYS A 752 -21.01 0.82 19.01
CA LYS A 752 -21.38 -0.06 20.12
C LYS A 752 -22.83 0.14 20.53
N PRO A 753 -23.52 -0.92 21.00
CA PRO A 753 -24.85 -0.78 21.56
C PRO A 753 -24.80 -0.02 22.90
N LEU A 754 -25.91 0.66 23.26
CA LEU A 754 -25.96 1.46 24.48
C LEU A 754 -25.88 0.61 25.77
N TYR A 755 -26.31 -0.66 25.75
CA TYR A 755 -26.26 -1.51 26.93
C TYR A 755 -24.85 -2.02 27.30
N GLU A 756 -23.84 -1.77 26.47
CA GLU A 756 -22.42 -2.09 26.76
C GLU A 756 -21.65 -0.92 27.41
N THR A 757 -22.35 0.11 27.93
CA THR A 757 -21.70 1.33 28.44
C THR A 757 -20.94 1.11 29.74
N THR A 758 -19.62 1.27 29.70
CA THR A 758 -18.73 1.37 30.87
C THR A 758 -17.90 2.67 30.86
N LEU A 759 -18.50 3.76 30.39
CA LEU A 759 -17.85 5.08 30.31
C LEU A 759 -18.31 6.00 31.44
N ILE A 760 -17.36 6.72 32.04
CA ILE A 760 -17.61 7.80 32.99
C ILE A 760 -17.16 9.10 32.34
N LEU A 761 -18.01 10.12 32.39
CA LEU A 761 -17.69 11.48 31.96
C LEU A 761 -18.11 12.45 33.05
N GLU A 762 -17.17 12.94 33.84
CA GLU A 762 -17.46 13.86 34.96
C GLU A 762 -17.96 15.23 34.48
N ALA A 763 -18.63 15.98 35.35
CA ALA A 763 -19.10 17.33 35.03
C ALA A 763 -17.91 18.25 34.69
N GLY A 764 -17.95 18.87 33.51
CA GLY A 764 -16.83 19.62 32.93
C GLY A 764 -15.72 18.78 32.30
N GLY A 765 -15.92 17.46 32.21
CA GLY A 765 -15.02 16.55 31.51
C GLY A 765 -15.06 16.73 30.00
N VAL A 766 -13.91 16.48 29.37
CA VAL A 766 -13.72 16.51 27.92
C VAL A 766 -13.31 15.12 27.44
N GLY A 767 -13.97 14.63 26.40
CA GLY A 767 -13.60 13.41 25.70
C GLY A 767 -13.24 13.71 24.24
N THR A 768 -12.37 12.88 23.67
CA THR A 768 -11.93 13.00 22.29
C THR A 768 -12.32 11.75 21.52
N LEU A 769 -13.05 11.96 20.42
CA LEU A 769 -13.49 10.90 19.51
C LEU A 769 -12.78 11.09 18.18
N SER A 770 -12.32 10.00 17.58
CA SER A 770 -11.62 10.04 16.30
C SER A 770 -11.82 8.72 15.55
N TYR A 771 -10.86 8.34 14.71
CA TYR A 771 -10.87 7.14 13.91
C TYR A 771 -9.52 6.43 14.01
N GLU A 772 -9.56 5.11 14.07
CA GLU A 772 -8.40 4.28 13.83
C GLU A 772 -8.02 4.31 12.35
N HIS A 773 -6.71 4.21 12.08
CA HIS A 773 -6.12 4.09 10.75
C HIS A 773 -6.58 5.11 9.71
N HIS A 774 -7.08 6.28 10.13
CA HIS A 774 -7.60 7.32 9.24
C HIS A 774 -8.77 6.83 8.36
N ASN A 775 -9.60 5.92 8.88
CA ASN A 775 -10.74 5.38 8.17
C ASN A 775 -12.04 5.82 8.86
N ILE A 776 -12.91 6.55 8.13
CA ILE A 776 -14.21 6.99 8.66
C ILE A 776 -15.10 5.84 9.16
N HIS A 777 -14.83 4.62 8.70
CA HIS A 777 -15.53 3.40 9.08
C HIS A 777 -14.95 2.70 10.32
N GLU A 778 -13.83 3.17 10.87
CA GLU A 778 -13.17 2.65 12.07
C GLU A 778 -13.18 3.68 13.22
N PRO A 779 -14.35 4.03 13.77
CA PRO A 779 -14.43 5.04 14.81
C PRO A 779 -13.85 4.57 16.15
N ALA A 780 -13.11 5.45 16.80
CA ALA A 780 -12.42 5.18 18.06
C ALA A 780 -12.59 6.31 19.08
N VAL A 781 -12.26 6.01 20.34
CA VAL A 781 -12.15 7.00 21.44
C VAL A 781 -10.68 7.15 21.78
N ILE A 782 -10.18 8.38 21.83
CA ILE A 782 -8.82 8.66 22.28
C ILE A 782 -8.83 8.79 23.80
N LEU A 783 -8.17 7.83 24.47
CA LEU A 783 -8.10 7.79 25.94
C LEU A 783 -6.99 8.69 26.52
N GLY A 784 -6.08 9.18 25.69
CA GLY A 784 -5.03 10.13 26.07
C GLY A 784 -4.39 10.79 24.85
N GLY A 785 -4.21 12.10 24.89
CA GLY A 785 -3.59 12.90 23.82
C GLY A 785 -2.35 13.63 24.32
N ALA A 786 -1.36 13.81 23.44
CA ALA A 786 -0.21 14.67 23.70
C ALA A 786 -0.56 16.14 23.43
N PHE A 787 0.09 17.09 24.12
CA PHE A 787 -0.05 18.50 23.78
C PHE A 787 0.45 18.75 22.36
N VAL A 788 -0.28 19.59 21.63
CA VAL A 788 0.11 20.02 20.29
C VAL A 788 1.29 20.98 20.44
N VAL A 789 2.44 20.65 19.86
CA VAL A 789 3.57 21.59 19.79
C VAL A 789 3.25 22.56 18.64
N PRO A 790 3.06 23.86 18.91
CA PRO A 790 2.84 24.82 17.84
C PRO A 790 4.08 24.82 16.95
N SER A 791 3.86 24.73 15.63
CA SER A 791 4.93 24.85 14.63
C SER A 791 5.43 26.29 14.50
#